data_AF-A0A7W3IS13-F1
#
_entry.id   AF-A0A7W3IS13-F1
#
_cell.length_a   1.000
_cell.length_b   1.000
_cell.length_c   1.000
_cell.angle_alpha   90.00
_cell.angle_beta   90.00
_cell.angle_gamma   90.00
#
_symmetry.space_group_name_H-M   'P 1'
#
loop_
_entity.id
_entity.type
_entity.pdbx_description
1 polymer ?
#
loop_
_entity_poly.entity_id
_entity_poly.type
_entity_poly.pdbx_seq_one_letter_code
_entity_poly.pdbx_strand_id
1 'polypeptide(L)'
;MASHAFMAPSPVWDPGLQRRALLEYAMDVVVASPLGPLGVLAEPLIVRADDGRLRQTVRVQSLDRHALRPDQPVELELAGAPVAVDRLDAGAHALRFAIPEVDAPTALRVRLPELGVEAALTVSPQRHWEVHLIHHSHLDIGYTDPQHVVRTQHLGYLDSVVELAARTDDLDDDARFRWNEEALFSVTDWLDRRTPRRRDQLLDLVRGGRLSLSAMPFNLHTEMCSTDELHELLRPARRLRDAHGLRFRTAMQTDVPGSVTGLPDALGQLGVEFLSVAHNWAGRSDPDATGGLDLPRLFRWRGPAGHELTVWRTDSPHGMAYMEGPINGFHEDYPVTEELFPAYLSSLGKHPYPLPPGSVFGWLTGSEAQLARTPYPWDLLHLRVHGRWSDNAPPSRTISDVVAAWNARWAYPRLRVSTNEDFLDAVTARIGDRLETFTGDWNDWWAHGVGSAVAPVAVGRRAQWTLADAQTLDAAVGLLGVKSATPADDSAVHSVDDPQGADEGYAQLALWDEHTWGASDSWEYAEQGSSSGTHQWAWKVARAYAALDEAEQGLHRATAGFGDLVTTGPGADASVYVVNTAGQPRTDPVEVFVPAGLVPLGTALVLTDGRDGTRLAHAEREEPAGSRGLGRYLRFVLRDVPPVGHVRVDLTVDPDGTTPSVRPLPDPTVLENDRLTARFDHLRGTVASIVDRATGRELVDPEAAVGFNGYVYDRYATVGRSNHNTSKFADQGNLALLSSRALNGAAAVLEAVDDGVEARVVVERSAPGAELLRTTYRLRHGDGRLEIVNRLRKKSTWDKESAFFAFGFAAAEPRVVAEVAGGLAGPGADRVPGGATYLHTIRSWVALQDGATGIGWASGDVPLVELGTIALPYLPFPNTMGQVEPGTVYSWVHNNVWDTNFPVEQAFDAELRYAVGVGTGDAAVIAAETAAPLVQPFRTVLVGPGLQGDAGTSGLEAPASASLLAVEDPRVRLVGLRSEGTDALVVRLVGLDPAGVRTTLRLPPGVVTASTASYLGDPGEPLPVTDGRVRVDVPGAGTAAVLLTLG
;
A
#
# COMPACT_ATOMS: atom_id res chain seq x y z
N MET A 1 36.39 19.57 -4.25
CA MET A 1 35.98 19.76 -5.67
C MET A 1 34.54 19.32 -5.76
N ALA A 2 33.64 20.21 -6.16
CA ALA A 2 32.19 19.98 -6.14
C ALA A 2 31.80 18.83 -7.09
N SER A 3 30.91 17.95 -6.62
CA SER A 3 30.45 16.71 -7.27
C SER A 3 29.55 16.93 -8.50
N HIS A 4 29.33 18.18 -8.95
CA HIS A 4 28.36 18.51 -9.99
C HIS A 4 28.76 18.12 -11.43
N ALA A 5 29.92 17.48 -11.66
CA ALA A 5 30.47 17.33 -13.01
C ALA A 5 30.50 15.89 -13.58
N PHE A 6 29.97 14.86 -12.89
CA PHE A 6 30.17 13.46 -13.33
C PHE A 6 28.97 12.73 -13.94
N MET A 7 27.81 13.36 -14.12
CA MET A 7 26.74 12.79 -14.92
C MET A 7 26.08 13.90 -15.73
N ALA A 8 26.13 13.79 -17.06
CA ALA A 8 25.21 14.57 -17.89
C ALA A 8 23.77 14.28 -17.40
N PRO A 9 22.87 15.28 -17.36
CA PRO A 9 21.46 15.01 -17.09
C PRO A 9 21.01 13.92 -18.07
N SER A 10 20.26 12.93 -17.58
CA SER A 10 19.72 11.89 -18.45
C SER A 10 18.95 12.61 -19.57
N PRO A 11 19.18 12.29 -20.85
CA PRO A 11 18.47 12.93 -21.96
C PRO A 11 16.94 12.83 -21.82
N VAL A 12 16.46 11.85 -21.05
CA VAL A 12 15.05 11.64 -20.69
C VAL A 12 14.41 12.83 -19.97
N TRP A 13 15.18 13.58 -19.17
CA TRP A 13 14.67 14.72 -18.39
C TRP A 13 14.88 16.08 -19.10
N ASP A 14 15.35 16.09 -20.35
CA ASP A 14 15.42 17.30 -21.17
C ASP A 14 14.11 17.47 -21.96
N PRO A 15 13.20 18.41 -21.57
CA PRO A 15 11.91 18.57 -22.24
C PRO A 15 12.06 18.98 -23.71
N GLY A 16 13.13 19.71 -24.05
CA GLY A 16 13.37 20.17 -25.40
C GLY A 16 13.76 19.01 -26.32
N LEU A 17 14.59 18.10 -25.82
CA LEU A 17 14.91 16.86 -26.54
C LEU A 17 13.67 15.96 -26.68
N GLN A 18 12.92 15.79 -25.60
CA GLN A 18 11.74 14.95 -25.56
C GLN A 18 10.63 15.41 -26.51
N ARG A 19 10.36 16.72 -26.56
CA ARG A 19 9.39 17.31 -27.49
C ARG A 19 9.83 17.16 -28.95
N ARG A 20 11.13 17.30 -29.23
CA ARG A 20 11.66 17.08 -30.58
C ARG A 20 11.48 15.63 -31.03
N ALA A 21 11.82 14.67 -30.17
CA ALA A 21 11.65 13.26 -30.46
C ALA A 21 10.17 12.92 -30.73
N LEU A 22 9.23 13.48 -29.96
CA LEU A 22 7.79 13.32 -30.22
C LEU A 22 7.37 13.87 -31.59
N LEU A 23 7.82 15.08 -31.94
CA LEU A 23 7.53 15.71 -33.22
C LEU A 23 8.09 14.91 -34.40
N GLU A 24 9.31 14.37 -34.28
CA GLU A 24 9.91 13.52 -35.31
C GLU A 24 9.16 12.19 -35.44
N TYR A 25 8.83 11.56 -34.30
CA TYR A 25 8.18 10.26 -34.24
C TYR A 25 6.78 10.25 -34.84
N ALA A 26 6.02 11.35 -34.69
CA ALA A 26 4.66 11.43 -35.16
C ALA A 26 4.51 11.52 -36.70
N MET A 27 5.59 11.82 -37.44
CA MET A 27 5.52 12.12 -38.88
C MET A 27 5.14 10.89 -39.72
N ASP A 28 4.21 11.06 -40.66
CA ASP A 28 3.83 9.98 -41.59
C ASP A 28 4.93 9.76 -42.65
N VAL A 29 5.59 10.83 -43.08
CA VAL A 29 6.67 10.80 -44.07
C VAL A 29 7.72 11.85 -43.73
N VAL A 30 9.00 11.49 -43.83
CA VAL A 30 10.12 12.44 -43.76
C VAL A 30 10.83 12.50 -45.11
N VAL A 31 11.03 13.71 -45.63
CA VAL A 31 11.64 13.98 -46.93
C VAL A 31 12.82 14.93 -46.78
N ALA A 32 13.89 14.68 -47.53
CA ALA A 32 15.04 15.58 -47.58
C ALA A 32 14.69 16.86 -48.37
N SER A 33 15.18 18.00 -47.91
CA SER A 33 15.07 19.28 -48.63
C SER A 33 16.38 20.07 -48.55
N PRO A 34 16.56 21.11 -49.38
CA PRO A 34 17.69 22.04 -49.27
C PRO A 34 17.79 22.76 -47.91
N LEU A 35 16.70 22.81 -47.14
CA LEU A 35 16.64 23.42 -45.81
C LEU A 35 16.78 22.40 -44.67
N GLY A 36 17.14 21.15 -44.98
CA GLY A 36 17.13 20.03 -44.02
C GLY A 36 15.88 19.14 -44.16
N PRO A 37 15.71 18.12 -43.32
CA PRO A 37 14.58 17.21 -43.36
C PRO A 37 13.26 17.92 -43.03
N LEU A 38 12.25 17.68 -43.86
CA LEU A 38 10.87 18.10 -43.63
C LEU A 38 10.02 16.88 -43.32
N GLY A 39 9.22 16.95 -42.25
CA GLY A 39 8.22 15.96 -41.92
C GLY A 39 6.84 16.37 -42.46
N VAL A 40 6.07 15.41 -42.95
CA VAL A 40 4.67 15.57 -43.37
C VAL A 40 3.79 14.72 -42.47
N LEU A 41 2.77 15.35 -41.88
CA LEU A 41 1.84 14.75 -40.94
C LEU A 41 0.41 15.01 -41.37
N ALA A 42 -0.38 13.95 -41.55
CA ALA A 42 -1.83 14.00 -41.53
C ALA A 42 -2.27 14.16 -40.06
N GLU A 43 -2.58 15.40 -39.68
CA GLU A 43 -2.84 15.75 -38.29
C GLU A 43 -4.23 15.28 -37.85
N PRO A 44 -4.41 14.91 -36.58
CA PRO A 44 -5.70 14.59 -35.99
C PRO A 44 -6.51 15.86 -35.66
N LEU A 45 -6.48 16.85 -36.54
CA LEU A 45 -7.21 18.11 -36.39
C LEU A 45 -8.27 18.24 -37.48
N ILE A 46 -9.44 18.71 -37.07
CA ILE A 46 -10.57 19.00 -37.95
C ILE A 46 -10.99 20.45 -37.72
N VAL A 47 -11.11 21.21 -38.79
CA VAL A 47 -11.65 22.58 -38.78
C VAL A 47 -13.00 22.61 -39.47
N ARG A 48 -13.88 23.53 -39.03
CA ARG A 48 -15.13 23.82 -39.71
C ARG A 48 -14.89 24.97 -40.69
N ALA A 49 -15.04 24.70 -41.98
CA ALA A 49 -14.93 25.72 -43.02
C ALA A 49 -16.15 26.66 -43.01
N ASP A 50 -16.03 27.82 -43.66
CA ASP A 50 -17.09 28.83 -43.78
C ASP A 50 -18.37 28.29 -44.45
N ASP A 51 -18.24 27.24 -45.28
CA ASP A 51 -19.36 26.53 -45.91
C ASP A 51 -20.06 25.52 -44.98
N GLY A 52 -19.62 25.43 -43.73
CA GLY A 52 -20.14 24.55 -42.69
C GLY A 52 -19.58 23.12 -42.72
N ARG A 53 -18.82 22.74 -43.76
CA ARG A 53 -18.24 21.40 -43.90
C ARG A 53 -17.01 21.24 -43.03
N LEU A 54 -16.74 19.99 -42.64
CA LEU A 54 -15.53 19.62 -41.91
C LEU A 54 -14.37 19.41 -42.90
N ARG A 55 -13.18 19.81 -42.48
CA ARG A 55 -11.93 19.66 -43.22
C ARG A 55 -10.86 19.12 -42.27
N GLN A 56 -10.11 18.12 -42.72
CA GLN A 56 -8.97 17.58 -41.97
C GLN A 56 -7.68 18.31 -42.38
N THR A 57 -6.68 18.36 -41.50
CA THR A 57 -5.45 19.12 -41.78
C THR A 57 -4.24 18.25 -42.09
N VAL A 58 -3.31 18.84 -42.85
CA VAL A 58 -2.01 18.28 -43.17
C VAL A 58 -0.97 19.33 -42.84
N ARG A 59 0.04 18.94 -42.06
CA ARG A 59 1.17 19.80 -41.67
C ARG A 59 2.45 19.33 -42.36
N VAL A 60 3.19 20.27 -42.91
CA VAL A 60 4.59 20.10 -43.31
C VAL A 60 5.44 20.91 -42.35
N GLN A 61 6.39 20.29 -41.65
CA GLN A 61 7.22 20.98 -40.65
C GLN A 61 8.71 20.72 -40.85
N SER A 62 9.54 21.72 -40.54
CA SER A 62 11.00 21.55 -40.49
C SER A 62 11.41 20.88 -39.19
N LEU A 63 12.08 19.72 -39.28
CA LEU A 63 12.57 18.99 -38.11
C LEU A 63 13.83 19.64 -37.50
N ASP A 64 14.62 20.31 -38.34
CA ASP A 64 15.78 21.13 -37.91
C ASP A 64 15.39 22.57 -37.50
N ARG A 65 14.08 22.86 -37.41
CA ARG A 65 13.54 24.19 -37.08
C ARG A 65 14.04 25.32 -37.99
N HIS A 66 14.24 25.04 -39.27
CA HIS A 66 14.40 26.09 -40.27
C HIS A 66 13.07 26.80 -40.51
N ALA A 67 13.12 28.11 -40.75
CA ALA A 67 11.90 28.87 -41.04
C ALA A 67 11.35 28.49 -42.42
N LEU A 68 10.04 28.25 -42.51
CA LEU A 68 9.32 28.06 -43.76
C LEU A 68 8.56 29.34 -44.10
N ARG A 69 8.62 29.76 -45.36
CA ARG A 69 7.93 30.98 -45.80
C ARG A 69 6.41 30.75 -45.80
N PRO A 70 5.59 31.59 -45.16
CA PRO A 70 4.13 31.40 -45.14
C PRO A 70 3.49 31.42 -46.54
N ASP A 71 4.12 32.07 -47.53
CA ASP A 71 3.70 32.16 -48.93
C ASP A 71 4.37 31.11 -49.85
N GLN A 72 5.16 30.18 -49.30
CA GLN A 72 5.85 29.10 -50.02
C GLN A 72 4.88 28.35 -50.97
N PRO A 73 5.08 28.29 -52.30
CA PRO A 73 4.18 27.60 -53.22
C PRO A 73 4.04 26.10 -52.89
N VAL A 74 2.80 25.61 -52.90
CA VAL A 74 2.43 24.24 -52.54
C VAL A 74 1.41 23.74 -53.55
N GLU A 75 1.52 22.48 -53.96
CA GLU A 75 0.51 21.78 -54.74
C GLU A 75 0.02 20.54 -53.97
N LEU A 76 -1.30 20.38 -53.87
CA LEU A 76 -1.94 19.26 -53.20
C LEU A 76 -2.76 18.45 -54.20
N GLU A 77 -2.60 17.13 -54.17
CA GLU A 77 -3.33 16.18 -55.02
C GLU A 77 -3.91 15.07 -54.13
N LEU A 78 -5.23 14.97 -54.06
CA LEU A 78 -5.96 13.98 -53.26
C LEU A 78 -6.70 13.03 -54.21
N ALA A 79 -6.49 11.72 -54.05
CA ALA A 79 -7.06 10.69 -54.92
C ALA A 79 -6.78 10.92 -56.43
N GLY A 80 -5.63 11.52 -56.77
CA GLY A 80 -5.25 11.83 -58.15
C GLY A 80 -5.84 13.12 -58.72
N ALA A 81 -6.60 13.88 -57.93
CA ALA A 81 -7.20 15.15 -58.33
C ALA A 81 -6.56 16.33 -57.57
N PRO A 82 -6.24 17.46 -58.24
CA PRO A 82 -5.78 18.67 -57.57
C PRO A 82 -6.82 19.18 -56.57
N VAL A 83 -6.36 19.56 -55.37
CA VAL A 83 -7.18 20.16 -54.32
C VAL A 83 -6.75 21.61 -54.10
N ALA A 84 -7.72 22.49 -53.84
CA ALA A 84 -7.44 23.88 -53.49
C ALA A 84 -6.59 23.94 -52.21
N VAL A 85 -5.56 24.79 -52.22
CA VAL A 85 -4.68 25.00 -51.07
C VAL A 85 -5.33 26.01 -50.12
N ASP A 86 -6.00 25.50 -49.10
CA ASP A 86 -6.54 26.31 -48.00
C ASP A 86 -5.52 26.35 -46.85
N ARG A 87 -4.87 27.49 -46.63
CA ARG A 87 -3.75 27.63 -45.67
C ARG A 87 -4.24 28.04 -44.30
N LEU A 88 -3.73 27.36 -43.29
CA LEU A 88 -3.93 27.69 -41.89
C LEU A 88 -2.60 28.13 -41.27
N ASP A 89 -2.67 28.98 -40.24
CA ASP A 89 -1.48 29.35 -39.48
C ASP A 89 -0.88 28.11 -38.77
N ALA A 90 0.45 28.02 -38.78
CA ALA A 90 1.21 26.92 -38.19
C ALA A 90 2.54 27.40 -37.59
N GLY A 91 2.72 28.71 -37.43
CA GLY A 91 3.97 29.30 -36.96
C GLY A 91 5.09 29.32 -38.00
N ALA A 92 6.28 29.76 -37.57
CA ALA A 92 7.39 30.08 -38.48
C ALA A 92 8.09 28.85 -39.10
N HIS A 93 7.89 27.65 -38.56
CA HIS A 93 8.63 26.44 -38.92
C HIS A 93 7.77 25.35 -39.59
N ALA A 94 6.51 25.66 -39.86
CA ALA A 94 5.57 24.73 -40.46
C ALA A 94 4.64 25.41 -41.46
N LEU A 95 4.08 24.63 -42.37
CA LEU A 95 2.98 24.99 -43.26
C LEU A 95 1.84 24.04 -42.96
N ARG A 96 0.62 24.55 -42.80
CA ARG A 96 -0.58 23.74 -42.55
C ARG A 96 -1.64 24.03 -43.58
N PHE A 97 -2.29 22.97 -44.05
CA PHE A 97 -3.32 23.05 -45.07
C PHE A 97 -4.56 22.28 -44.66
N ALA A 98 -5.74 22.81 -44.98
CA ALA A 98 -7.02 22.10 -44.84
C ALA A 98 -7.36 21.39 -46.15
N ILE A 99 -7.69 20.10 -46.07
CA ILE A 99 -8.17 19.28 -47.18
C ILE A 99 -9.58 18.76 -46.87
N PRO A 100 -10.39 18.39 -47.88
CA PRO A 100 -11.65 17.68 -47.62
C PRO A 100 -11.43 16.50 -46.67
N GLU A 101 -12.34 16.34 -45.72
CA GLU A 101 -12.38 15.13 -44.90
C GLU A 101 -12.58 13.90 -45.80
N VAL A 102 -11.86 12.81 -45.49
CA VAL A 102 -11.95 11.56 -46.24
C VAL A 102 -12.72 10.51 -45.43
N ASP A 103 -13.54 9.70 -46.11
CA ASP A 103 -14.32 8.63 -45.47
C ASP A 103 -13.62 7.25 -45.50
N ALA A 104 -12.46 7.17 -46.18
CA ALA A 104 -11.62 5.98 -46.26
C ALA A 104 -10.14 6.36 -46.49
N PRO A 105 -9.18 5.46 -46.21
CA PRO A 105 -7.77 5.68 -46.52
C PRO A 105 -7.57 6.12 -47.98
N THR A 106 -7.02 7.31 -48.18
CA THR A 106 -6.94 8.00 -49.47
C THR A 106 -5.53 8.51 -49.71
N ALA A 107 -5.01 8.32 -50.92
CA ALA A 107 -3.68 8.82 -51.29
C ALA A 107 -3.66 10.36 -51.39
N LEU A 108 -2.69 10.98 -50.71
CA LEU A 108 -2.39 12.39 -50.76
C LEU A 108 -0.95 12.59 -51.26
N ARG A 109 -0.77 13.56 -52.15
CA ARG A 109 0.56 14.01 -52.59
C ARG A 109 0.72 15.49 -52.33
N VAL A 110 1.83 15.85 -51.69
CA VAL A 110 2.22 17.21 -51.32
C VAL A 110 3.49 17.57 -52.08
N ARG A 111 3.45 18.62 -52.90
CA ARG A 111 4.64 19.13 -53.62
C ARG A 111 4.97 20.55 -53.17
N LEU A 112 6.25 20.81 -52.92
CA LEU A 112 6.82 22.13 -52.67
C LEU A 112 7.83 22.42 -53.79
N PRO A 113 7.38 22.95 -54.94
CA PRO A 113 8.20 23.00 -56.15
C PRO A 113 9.53 23.74 -55.98
N GLU A 114 9.54 24.85 -55.24
CA GLU A 114 10.76 25.64 -55.03
C GLU A 114 11.76 25.00 -54.06
N LEU A 115 11.30 24.05 -53.22
CA LEU A 115 12.17 23.26 -52.36
C LEU A 115 12.54 21.92 -53.01
N GLY A 116 12.00 21.60 -54.19
CA GLY A 116 12.22 20.32 -54.87
C GLY A 116 11.70 19.12 -54.08
N VAL A 117 10.69 19.33 -53.22
CA VAL A 117 10.15 18.30 -52.32
C VAL A 117 8.84 17.75 -52.88
N GLU A 118 8.72 16.42 -52.94
CA GLU A 118 7.48 15.69 -53.17
C GLU A 118 7.33 14.62 -52.09
N ALA A 119 6.20 14.63 -51.38
CA ALA A 119 5.85 13.64 -50.37
C ALA A 119 4.52 12.99 -50.74
N ALA A 120 4.43 11.66 -50.60
CA ALA A 120 3.21 10.89 -50.80
C ALA A 120 2.87 10.14 -49.53
N LEU A 121 1.66 10.31 -49.02
CA LEU A 121 1.15 9.68 -47.81
C LEU A 121 -0.29 9.20 -48.00
N THR A 122 -0.77 8.35 -47.10
CA THR A 122 -2.18 7.97 -47.04
C THR A 122 -2.83 8.74 -45.91
N VAL A 123 -3.86 9.52 -46.23
CA VAL A 123 -4.71 10.17 -45.23
C VAL A 123 -5.91 9.29 -44.93
N SER A 124 -6.20 9.09 -43.66
CA SER A 124 -7.37 8.31 -43.18
C SER A 124 -8.42 9.24 -42.57
N PRO A 125 -9.68 8.78 -42.43
CA PRO A 125 -10.69 9.50 -41.66
C PRO A 125 -10.16 9.84 -40.27
N GLN A 126 -10.27 11.11 -39.87
CA GLN A 126 -9.77 11.55 -38.58
C GLN A 126 -10.77 11.23 -37.47
N ARG A 127 -10.25 10.84 -36.30
CA ARG A 127 -11.08 10.54 -35.14
C ARG A 127 -11.66 11.83 -34.58
N HIS A 128 -12.92 11.79 -34.20
CA HIS A 128 -13.58 12.86 -33.46
C HIS A 128 -13.25 12.77 -31.97
N TRP A 129 -11.99 13.06 -31.65
CA TRP A 129 -11.45 12.97 -30.30
C TRP A 129 -12.17 13.90 -29.33
N GLU A 130 -12.46 13.39 -28.14
CA GLU A 130 -12.90 14.10 -26.96
C GLU A 130 -11.84 13.95 -25.87
N VAL A 131 -11.25 15.07 -25.43
CA VAL A 131 -10.09 15.08 -24.54
C VAL A 131 -10.46 15.78 -23.24
N HIS A 132 -10.41 15.03 -22.14
CA HIS A 132 -10.66 15.48 -20.78
C HIS A 132 -9.34 15.81 -20.10
N LEU A 133 -9.08 17.12 -19.90
CA LEU A 133 -7.91 17.62 -19.21
C LEU A 133 -8.18 17.62 -17.70
N ILE A 134 -7.52 16.72 -16.98
CA ILE A 134 -7.68 16.54 -15.54
C ILE A 134 -6.62 17.34 -14.80
N HIS A 135 -7.01 18.56 -14.45
CA HIS A 135 -6.15 19.51 -13.77
C HIS A 135 -6.10 19.23 -12.28
N HIS A 136 -4.91 18.93 -11.77
CA HIS A 136 -4.64 18.59 -10.37
C HIS A 136 -3.22 19.04 -9.98
N SER A 137 -2.90 18.91 -8.69
CA SER A 137 -1.53 18.93 -8.18
C SER A 137 -1.22 17.51 -7.70
N HIS A 138 -0.10 16.94 -8.14
CA HIS A 138 0.42 15.75 -7.50
C HIS A 138 0.96 16.14 -6.12
N LEU A 139 0.37 15.60 -5.04
CA LEU A 139 0.79 15.85 -3.67
C LEU A 139 1.89 14.84 -3.30
N ASP A 140 3.12 15.35 -3.28
CA ASP A 140 4.16 14.81 -2.42
C ASP A 140 4.13 15.62 -1.14
N ILE A 141 3.71 15.04 -0.01
CA ILE A 141 3.63 15.81 1.24
C ILE A 141 5.02 16.32 1.67
N GLY A 142 6.09 15.66 1.22
CA GLY A 142 7.49 16.11 1.28
C GLY A 142 8.11 16.22 -0.12
N TYR A 143 9.23 15.53 -0.35
CA TYR A 143 9.97 15.43 -1.62
C TYR A 143 10.58 16.75 -2.09
N THR A 144 9.74 17.72 -2.50
CA THR A 144 10.15 19.00 -3.06
C THR A 144 10.59 20.01 -2.00
N ASP A 145 10.00 19.97 -0.80
CA ASP A 145 10.29 20.86 0.33
C ASP A 145 9.83 20.20 1.65
N PRO A 146 10.25 20.64 2.86
CA PRO A 146 9.70 20.11 4.10
C PRO A 146 8.17 20.19 4.22
N GLN A 147 7.59 19.23 4.95
CA GLN A 147 6.16 18.94 4.92
C GLN A 147 5.26 20.12 5.31
N HIS A 148 5.72 20.98 6.22
CA HIS A 148 4.96 22.17 6.63
C HIS A 148 4.88 23.24 5.53
N VAL A 149 5.88 23.33 4.65
CA VAL A 149 5.89 24.26 3.52
C VAL A 149 4.96 23.76 2.43
N VAL A 150 5.08 22.50 2.03
CA VAL A 150 4.17 21.86 1.07
C VAL A 150 2.72 22.00 1.52
N ARG A 151 2.42 21.65 2.77
CA ARG A 151 1.07 21.81 3.34
C ARG A 151 0.58 23.26 3.23
N THR A 152 1.43 24.24 3.51
CA THR A 152 1.07 25.66 3.38
C THR A 152 0.79 26.05 1.92
N GLN A 153 1.55 25.52 0.97
CA GLN A 153 1.33 25.74 -0.47
C GLN A 153 -0.02 25.17 -0.92
N HIS A 154 -0.33 23.92 -0.58
CA HIS A 154 -1.60 23.28 -0.94
C HIS A 154 -2.82 23.99 -0.33
N LEU A 155 -2.68 24.51 0.89
CA LEU A 155 -3.72 25.38 1.45
C LEU A 155 -3.94 26.66 0.61
N GLY A 156 -2.87 27.27 0.10
CA GLY A 156 -2.94 28.41 -0.82
C GLY A 156 -3.45 28.04 -2.22
N TYR A 157 -3.22 26.80 -2.66
CA TYR A 157 -3.73 26.29 -3.93
C TYR A 157 -5.26 26.19 -3.89
N LEU A 158 -5.84 25.67 -2.82
CA LEU A 158 -7.30 25.63 -2.66
C LEU A 158 -7.93 27.03 -2.57
N ASP A 159 -7.24 28.02 -1.98
CA ASP A 159 -7.68 29.41 -2.06
C ASP A 159 -7.71 29.92 -3.52
N SER A 160 -6.68 29.55 -4.30
CA SER A 160 -6.56 29.89 -5.72
C SER A 160 -7.61 29.18 -6.59
N VAL A 161 -7.94 27.92 -6.30
CA VAL A 161 -9.00 27.15 -6.96
C VAL A 161 -10.34 27.88 -6.87
N VAL A 162 -10.72 28.37 -5.68
CA VAL A 162 -11.96 29.12 -5.49
C VAL A 162 -11.97 30.41 -6.30
N GLU A 163 -10.83 31.12 -6.39
CA GLU A 163 -10.72 32.34 -7.18
C GLU A 163 -10.74 32.08 -8.69
N LEU A 164 -9.99 31.09 -9.16
CA LEU A 164 -9.89 30.73 -10.58
C LEU A 164 -11.21 30.19 -11.14
N ALA A 165 -11.96 29.44 -10.34
CA ALA A 165 -13.30 28.99 -10.71
C ALA A 165 -14.20 30.20 -11.03
N ALA A 166 -14.25 31.20 -10.16
CA ALA A 166 -15.06 32.41 -10.36
C ALA A 166 -14.55 33.28 -11.53
N ARG A 167 -13.23 33.38 -11.73
CA ARG A 167 -12.60 34.18 -12.80
C ARG A 167 -12.79 33.62 -14.21
N THR A 168 -13.41 32.44 -14.33
CA THR A 168 -13.65 31.75 -15.60
C THR A 168 -15.12 31.47 -15.85
N ASP A 169 -16.04 32.00 -15.04
CA ASP A 169 -17.48 31.77 -15.19
C ASP A 169 -18.05 32.32 -16.51
N ASP A 170 -17.39 33.32 -17.08
CA ASP A 170 -17.69 33.95 -18.37
C ASP A 170 -17.21 33.15 -19.59
N LEU A 171 -16.37 32.13 -19.38
CA LEU A 171 -15.94 31.23 -20.46
C LEU A 171 -17.02 30.20 -20.81
N ASP A 172 -16.93 29.68 -22.04
CA ASP A 172 -17.70 28.51 -22.48
C ASP A 172 -17.47 27.32 -21.54
N ASP A 173 -18.50 26.50 -21.35
CA ASP A 173 -18.50 25.48 -20.30
C ASP A 173 -17.30 24.54 -20.34
N ASP A 174 -16.82 24.19 -21.53
CA ASP A 174 -15.65 23.31 -21.71
C ASP A 174 -14.33 23.94 -21.25
N ALA A 175 -14.24 25.27 -21.31
CA ALA A 175 -13.04 26.03 -20.95
C ALA A 175 -13.07 26.53 -19.49
N ARG A 176 -14.21 26.48 -18.81
CA ARG A 176 -14.32 26.88 -17.40
C ARG A 176 -13.34 26.11 -16.53
N PHE A 177 -12.69 26.81 -15.61
CA PHE A 177 -11.73 26.17 -14.70
C PHE A 177 -12.41 25.08 -13.88
N ARG A 178 -11.87 23.87 -13.91
CA ARG A 178 -12.20 22.77 -13.01
C ARG A 178 -10.94 22.24 -12.37
N TRP A 179 -11.07 21.76 -11.14
CA TRP A 179 -9.96 21.21 -10.36
C TRP A 179 -10.31 19.81 -9.87
N ASN A 180 -9.31 18.94 -9.82
CA ASN A 180 -9.41 17.61 -9.27
C ASN A 180 -8.44 17.57 -8.09
N GLU A 181 -8.97 17.56 -6.88
CA GLU A 181 -8.13 17.40 -5.70
C GLU A 181 -7.69 15.94 -5.59
N GLU A 182 -6.39 15.71 -5.73
CA GLU A 182 -5.81 14.37 -5.66
C GLU A 182 -5.88 13.75 -4.26
N ALA A 183 -5.69 14.58 -3.23
CA ALA A 183 -5.51 14.13 -1.86
C ALA A 183 -6.52 14.81 -0.92
N LEU A 184 -7.42 14.01 -0.33
CA LEU A 184 -8.46 14.55 0.56
C LEU A 184 -7.90 15.25 1.79
N PHE A 185 -6.67 14.89 2.21
CA PHE A 185 -5.97 15.53 3.32
C PHE A 185 -5.86 17.05 3.18
N SER A 186 -5.52 17.56 2.00
CA SER A 186 -5.40 18.99 1.75
C SER A 186 -6.74 19.72 1.95
N VAL A 187 -7.85 19.07 1.58
CA VAL A 187 -9.20 19.63 1.71
C VAL A 187 -9.68 19.61 3.15
N THR A 188 -9.51 18.50 3.88
CA THR A 188 -9.89 18.46 5.31
C THR A 188 -9.09 19.48 6.11
N ASP A 189 -7.78 19.57 5.86
CA ASP A 189 -6.91 20.55 6.48
C ASP A 189 -7.33 21.99 6.20
N TRP A 190 -7.72 22.27 4.95
CA TRP A 190 -8.20 23.58 4.53
C TRP A 190 -9.55 23.95 5.14
N LEU A 191 -10.49 23.01 5.14
CA LEU A 191 -11.80 23.20 5.75
C LEU A 191 -11.65 23.57 7.22
N ASP A 192 -10.76 22.92 7.97
CA ASP A 192 -10.54 23.23 9.39
C ASP A 192 -10.01 24.66 9.62
N ARG A 193 -9.21 25.19 8.70
CA ARG A 193 -8.48 26.47 8.86
C ARG A 193 -9.15 27.68 8.24
N ARG A 194 -10.17 27.51 7.39
CA ARG A 194 -10.80 28.64 6.69
C ARG A 194 -12.11 29.07 7.32
N THR A 195 -12.54 30.30 7.03
CA THR A 195 -13.81 30.86 7.52
C THR A 195 -15.01 30.10 6.92
N PRO A 196 -16.18 30.03 7.60
CA PRO A 196 -17.38 29.36 7.07
C PRO A 196 -17.74 29.77 5.63
N ARG A 197 -17.72 31.08 5.32
CA ARG A 197 -17.96 31.60 3.96
C ARG A 197 -17.06 30.98 2.90
N ARG A 198 -15.78 30.75 3.21
CA ARG A 198 -14.82 30.14 2.28
C ARG A 198 -15.09 28.64 2.15
N ARG A 199 -15.41 27.96 3.26
CA ARG A 199 -15.84 26.54 3.26
C ARG A 199 -17.04 26.34 2.35
N ASP A 200 -18.07 27.17 2.49
CA ASP A 200 -19.28 27.09 1.67
C ASP A 200 -18.96 27.27 0.18
N GLN A 201 -18.11 28.23 -0.17
CA GLN A 201 -17.66 28.43 -1.56
C GLN A 201 -16.98 27.19 -2.15
N LEU A 202 -16.09 26.55 -1.41
CA LEU A 202 -15.42 25.32 -1.87
C LEU A 202 -16.44 24.18 -2.03
N LEU A 203 -17.29 23.97 -1.04
CA LEU A 203 -18.32 22.92 -1.07
C LEU A 203 -19.34 23.12 -2.20
N ASP A 204 -19.67 24.37 -2.54
CA ASP A 204 -20.55 24.69 -3.66
C ASP A 204 -19.88 24.38 -5.01
N LEU A 205 -18.55 24.56 -5.13
CA LEU A 205 -17.82 24.11 -6.32
C LEU A 205 -17.85 22.58 -6.46
N VAL A 206 -17.79 21.84 -5.35
CA VAL A 206 -17.94 20.37 -5.36
C VAL A 206 -19.33 19.98 -5.85
N ARG A 207 -20.39 20.55 -5.24
CA ARG A 207 -21.78 20.27 -5.63
C ARG A 207 -22.08 20.68 -7.07
N GLY A 208 -21.43 21.73 -7.56
CA GLY A 208 -21.57 22.23 -8.92
C GLY A 208 -20.70 21.54 -9.98
N GLY A 209 -19.93 20.50 -9.62
CA GLY A 209 -19.06 19.79 -10.56
C GLY A 209 -17.90 20.63 -11.11
N ARG A 210 -17.48 21.66 -10.38
CA ARG A 210 -16.29 22.49 -10.70
C ARG A 210 -15.05 22.03 -9.92
N LEU A 211 -15.25 21.23 -8.88
CA LEU A 211 -14.20 20.62 -8.07
C LEU A 211 -14.54 19.15 -7.81
N SER A 212 -13.65 18.24 -8.19
CA SER A 212 -13.73 16.82 -7.80
C SER A 212 -12.86 16.56 -6.59
N LEU A 213 -13.32 15.65 -5.72
CA LEU A 213 -12.59 15.22 -4.54
C LEU A 213 -12.26 13.73 -4.67
N SER A 214 -10.98 13.39 -4.60
CA SER A 214 -10.53 12.02 -4.36
C SER A 214 -11.01 11.56 -2.98
N ALA A 215 -11.48 10.32 -2.88
CA ALA A 215 -11.80 9.68 -1.60
C ALA A 215 -10.54 9.34 -0.79
N MET A 216 -9.40 9.12 -1.46
CA MET A 216 -8.14 8.78 -0.81
C MET A 216 -7.52 10.02 -0.16
N PRO A 217 -6.99 9.91 1.06
CA PRO A 217 -6.34 11.02 1.74
C PRO A 217 -4.98 11.37 1.13
N PHE A 218 -4.29 10.38 0.56
CA PHE A 218 -2.95 10.48 -0.01
C PHE A 218 -2.73 9.45 -1.12
N ASN A 219 -1.60 9.56 -1.83
CA ASN A 219 -1.01 8.44 -2.56
C ASN A 219 -0.20 7.57 -1.57
N LEU A 220 -0.41 6.26 -1.59
CA LEU A 220 0.00 5.36 -0.51
C LEU A 220 0.81 4.18 -1.04
N HIS A 221 1.80 3.73 -0.26
CA HIS A 221 2.25 2.34 -0.31
C HIS A 221 1.19 1.45 0.35
N THR A 222 0.09 1.19 -0.34
CA THR A 222 -1.07 0.48 0.22
C THR A 222 -0.77 -0.93 0.77
N GLU A 223 0.36 -1.52 0.37
CA GLU A 223 0.83 -2.80 0.92
C GLU A 223 1.29 -2.72 2.39
N MET A 224 1.62 -1.52 2.86
CA MET A 224 1.98 -1.29 4.27
C MET A 224 0.76 -1.23 5.18
N CYS A 225 -0.40 -0.83 4.65
CA CYS A 225 -1.60 -0.65 5.44
C CYS A 225 -2.07 -1.97 6.05
N SER A 226 -2.70 -1.91 7.23
CA SER A 226 -3.54 -3.02 7.70
C SER A 226 -4.90 -3.03 7.00
N THR A 227 -5.61 -4.16 7.04
CA THR A 227 -6.92 -4.28 6.38
C THR A 227 -7.93 -3.27 6.93
N ASP A 228 -7.93 -3.04 8.24
CA ASP A 228 -8.73 -2.01 8.91
C ASP A 228 -8.22 -0.60 8.60
N GLU A 229 -6.91 -0.35 8.62
CA GLU A 229 -6.32 0.94 8.25
C GLU A 229 -6.72 1.36 6.83
N LEU A 230 -6.70 0.43 5.86
CA LEU A 230 -7.10 0.65 4.48
C LEU A 230 -8.54 1.21 4.35
N HIS A 231 -9.41 0.89 5.29
CA HIS A 231 -10.76 1.46 5.35
C HIS A 231 -10.81 2.72 6.22
N GLU A 232 -10.13 2.73 7.36
CA GLU A 232 -10.09 3.85 8.31
C GLU A 232 -9.51 5.14 7.68
N LEU A 233 -8.55 5.02 6.77
CA LEU A 233 -8.02 6.15 6.01
C LEU A 233 -9.09 6.85 5.15
N LEU A 234 -10.21 6.20 4.87
CA LEU A 234 -11.35 6.76 4.13
C LEU A 234 -12.44 7.34 5.05
N ARG A 235 -12.30 7.24 6.38
CA ARG A 235 -13.23 7.84 7.35
C ARG A 235 -13.42 9.36 7.16
N PRO A 236 -12.39 10.16 6.80
CA PRO A 236 -12.59 11.57 6.49
C PRO A 236 -13.57 11.79 5.32
N ALA A 237 -13.54 10.95 4.28
CA ALA A 237 -14.51 11.01 3.17
C ALA A 237 -15.93 10.69 3.66
N ARG A 238 -16.10 9.64 4.47
CA ARG A 238 -17.37 9.30 5.13
C ARG A 238 -17.94 10.49 5.94
N ARG A 239 -17.09 11.14 6.75
CA ARG A 239 -17.49 12.30 7.56
C ARG A 239 -17.96 13.47 6.70
N LEU A 240 -17.26 13.79 5.62
CA LEU A 240 -17.65 14.86 4.72
C LEU A 240 -18.94 14.53 3.94
N ARG A 241 -19.11 13.27 3.53
CA ARG A 241 -20.35 12.75 2.93
C ARG A 241 -21.52 13.00 3.88
N ASP A 242 -21.40 12.60 5.14
CA ASP A 242 -22.48 12.67 6.11
C ASP A 242 -22.76 14.11 6.59
N ALA A 243 -21.71 14.90 6.83
CA ALA A 243 -21.84 16.27 7.33
C ALA A 243 -22.30 17.28 6.27
N HIS A 244 -21.98 17.04 4.98
CA HIS A 244 -22.20 18.02 3.92
C HIS A 244 -22.99 17.50 2.71
N GLY A 245 -23.42 16.22 2.74
CA GLY A 245 -24.17 15.58 1.67
C GLY A 245 -23.37 15.38 0.38
N LEU A 246 -22.04 15.28 0.49
CA LEU A 246 -21.16 15.09 -0.67
C LEU A 246 -21.23 13.64 -1.18
N ARG A 247 -20.84 13.42 -2.44
CA ARG A 247 -20.67 12.08 -3.01
C ARG A 247 -19.22 11.92 -3.45
N PHE A 248 -18.60 10.80 -3.09
CA PHE A 248 -17.24 10.46 -3.48
C PHE A 248 -17.28 9.38 -4.55
N ARG A 249 -17.36 9.77 -5.82
CA ARG A 249 -17.41 8.82 -6.97
C ARG A 249 -16.03 8.44 -7.47
N THR A 250 -14.98 9.16 -7.05
CA THR A 250 -13.64 9.03 -7.61
C THR A 250 -12.56 8.91 -6.53
N ALA A 251 -11.48 8.21 -6.87
CA ALA A 251 -10.24 8.20 -6.11
C ALA A 251 -9.04 8.36 -7.06
N MET A 252 -7.90 8.78 -6.53
CA MET A 252 -6.64 8.91 -7.25
C MET A 252 -5.52 8.17 -6.53
N GLN A 253 -4.70 7.45 -7.29
CA GLN A 253 -3.46 6.82 -6.84
C GLN A 253 -2.37 7.12 -7.89
N THR A 254 -1.50 8.06 -7.56
CA THR A 254 -0.50 8.64 -8.45
C THR A 254 0.90 8.27 -8.00
N ASP A 255 1.80 8.13 -8.97
CA ASP A 255 3.23 7.85 -8.79
C ASP A 255 3.50 6.39 -8.37
N VAL A 256 2.89 5.92 -7.28
CA VAL A 256 3.10 4.54 -6.79
C VAL A 256 2.65 3.50 -7.84
N PRO A 257 3.56 2.64 -8.33
CA PRO A 257 3.27 1.69 -9.40
C PRO A 257 2.69 0.37 -8.88
N GLY A 258 1.59 0.44 -8.14
CA GLY A 258 0.82 -0.73 -7.74
C GLY A 258 -0.10 -0.44 -6.56
N SER A 259 -0.98 -1.39 -6.24
CA SER A 259 -1.91 -1.31 -5.13
C SER A 259 -2.42 -2.70 -4.72
N VAL A 260 -2.69 -2.85 -3.42
CA VAL A 260 -3.22 -4.09 -2.84
C VAL A 260 -4.60 -4.45 -3.39
N THR A 261 -4.84 -5.74 -3.52
CA THR A 261 -6.13 -6.30 -3.99
C THR A 261 -7.36 -5.85 -3.20
N GLY A 262 -7.21 -5.45 -1.92
CA GLY A 262 -8.31 -4.97 -1.09
C GLY A 262 -8.77 -3.53 -1.37
N LEU A 263 -8.01 -2.75 -2.15
CA LEU A 263 -8.31 -1.33 -2.40
C LEU A 263 -9.66 -1.11 -3.13
N PRO A 264 -10.04 -1.88 -4.17
CA PRO A 264 -11.35 -1.77 -4.81
C PRO A 264 -12.52 -1.93 -3.86
N ASP A 265 -12.41 -2.85 -2.89
CA ASP A 265 -13.47 -3.11 -1.92
C ASP A 265 -13.60 -1.99 -0.90
N ALA A 266 -12.48 -1.48 -0.38
CA ALA A 266 -12.49 -0.34 0.54
C ALA A 266 -13.12 0.91 -0.10
N LEU A 267 -12.74 1.22 -1.34
CA LEU A 267 -13.27 2.35 -2.10
C LEU A 267 -14.74 2.13 -2.51
N GLY A 268 -15.08 0.93 -2.99
CA GLY A 268 -16.42 0.60 -3.45
C GLY A 268 -17.48 0.69 -2.35
N GLN A 269 -17.13 0.37 -1.10
CA GLN A 269 -18.03 0.53 0.05
C GLN A 269 -18.40 2.00 0.35
N LEU A 270 -17.59 2.96 -0.10
CA LEU A 270 -17.87 4.39 0.00
C LEU A 270 -18.63 4.97 -1.20
N GLY A 271 -18.93 4.13 -2.20
CA GLY A 271 -19.58 4.53 -3.44
C GLY A 271 -18.62 5.09 -4.48
N VAL A 272 -17.31 4.84 -4.36
CA VAL A 272 -16.34 5.17 -5.40
C VAL A 272 -16.56 4.23 -6.58
N GLU A 273 -16.59 4.80 -7.78
CA GLU A 273 -16.83 4.10 -9.05
C GLU A 273 -15.60 4.13 -9.96
N PHE A 274 -14.70 5.12 -9.77
CA PHE A 274 -13.57 5.38 -10.64
C PHE A 274 -12.27 5.58 -9.88
N LEU A 275 -11.22 4.89 -10.33
CA LEU A 275 -9.86 5.06 -9.84
C LEU A 275 -8.98 5.60 -10.96
N SER A 276 -8.48 6.83 -10.80
CA SER A 276 -7.46 7.38 -11.70
C SER A 276 -6.07 7.03 -11.18
N VAL A 277 -5.34 6.28 -11.99
CA VAL A 277 -4.03 5.72 -11.70
C VAL A 277 -2.98 6.30 -12.64
N ALA A 278 -1.84 6.68 -12.09
CA ALA A 278 -0.67 7.06 -12.88
C ALA A 278 0.56 6.35 -12.34
N HIS A 279 0.77 5.10 -12.80
CA HIS A 279 1.91 4.30 -12.38
C HIS A 279 3.19 4.91 -12.92
N ASN A 280 4.08 5.35 -12.03
CA ASN A 280 5.39 5.81 -12.44
C ASN A 280 6.31 4.62 -12.68
N TRP A 281 6.69 4.40 -13.94
CA TRP A 281 7.63 3.33 -14.32
C TRP A 281 9.10 3.79 -14.33
N ALA A 282 9.44 4.82 -13.55
CA ALA A 282 10.81 5.17 -13.24
C ALA A 282 11.38 4.23 -12.18
N GLY A 283 12.72 4.24 -12.05
CA GLY A 283 13.38 3.48 -11.01
C GLY A 283 13.40 1.98 -11.30
N ARG A 284 13.01 1.21 -10.28
CA ARG A 284 13.04 -0.25 -10.28
C ARG A 284 11.64 -0.81 -10.54
N SER A 285 11.12 -0.56 -11.74
CA SER A 285 9.81 -1.07 -12.18
C SER A 285 9.90 -1.61 -13.60
N ASP A 286 9.39 -2.83 -13.82
CA ASP A 286 9.34 -3.48 -15.15
C ASP A 286 7.98 -4.16 -15.36
N PRO A 287 6.90 -3.37 -15.44
CA PRO A 287 5.57 -3.92 -15.63
C PRO A 287 5.47 -4.75 -16.92
N ASP A 288 6.25 -4.43 -17.96
CA ASP A 288 6.18 -5.12 -19.25
C ASP A 288 6.68 -6.56 -19.14
N ALA A 289 7.72 -6.81 -18.34
CA ALA A 289 8.21 -8.18 -18.06
C ALA A 289 7.20 -9.06 -17.30
N THR A 290 6.12 -8.48 -16.77
CA THR A 290 5.09 -9.16 -15.97
C THR A 290 3.70 -9.05 -16.58
N GLY A 291 3.60 -8.81 -17.89
CA GLY A 291 2.35 -8.76 -18.64
C GLY A 291 1.66 -7.39 -18.66
N GLY A 292 2.34 -6.32 -18.22
CA GLY A 292 1.78 -4.96 -18.16
C GLY A 292 1.33 -4.40 -19.52
N LEU A 293 1.84 -4.95 -20.63
CA LEU A 293 1.38 -4.64 -22.00
C LEU A 293 -0.04 -5.14 -22.28
N ASP A 294 -0.49 -6.18 -21.58
CA ASP A 294 -1.83 -6.74 -21.73
C ASP A 294 -2.88 -5.89 -20.98
N LEU A 295 -2.45 -4.98 -20.10
CA LEU A 295 -3.34 -4.13 -19.32
C LEU A 295 -3.63 -2.81 -20.07
N PRO A 296 -4.87 -2.57 -20.56
CA PRO A 296 -5.19 -1.33 -21.28
C PRO A 296 -5.24 -0.13 -20.33
N ARG A 297 -5.16 1.10 -20.89
CA ARG A 297 -5.34 2.33 -20.10
C ARG A 297 -6.72 2.42 -19.43
N LEU A 298 -7.72 1.69 -19.92
CA LEU A 298 -9.07 1.69 -19.37
C LEU A 298 -9.57 0.26 -19.20
N PHE A 299 -9.83 -0.15 -17.97
CA PHE A 299 -10.31 -1.49 -17.60
C PHE A 299 -11.16 -1.44 -16.33
N ARG A 300 -11.68 -2.59 -15.90
CA ARG A 300 -12.33 -2.77 -14.60
C ARG A 300 -11.44 -3.58 -13.68
N TRP A 301 -11.29 -3.13 -12.44
CA TRP A 301 -10.58 -3.88 -11.41
C TRP A 301 -11.57 -4.31 -10.33
N ARG A 302 -11.66 -5.63 -10.10
CA ARG A 302 -12.56 -6.21 -9.12
C ARG A 302 -11.78 -6.78 -7.94
N GLY A 303 -12.15 -6.33 -6.74
CA GLY A 303 -11.61 -6.81 -5.48
C GLY A 303 -12.22 -8.15 -5.05
N PRO A 304 -11.61 -8.83 -4.06
CA PRO A 304 -12.06 -10.11 -3.53
C PRO A 304 -13.47 -10.09 -2.91
N ALA A 305 -13.92 -8.95 -2.36
CA ALA A 305 -15.30 -8.79 -1.87
C ALA A 305 -16.34 -8.53 -2.98
N GLY A 306 -15.89 -8.39 -4.23
CA GLY A 306 -16.73 -8.25 -5.41
C GLY A 306 -17.05 -6.81 -5.80
N HIS A 307 -16.53 -5.80 -5.08
CA HIS A 307 -16.62 -4.43 -5.57
C HIS A 307 -15.71 -4.25 -6.78
N GLU A 308 -16.14 -3.37 -7.68
CA GLU A 308 -15.51 -3.19 -8.98
C GLU A 308 -15.38 -1.70 -9.27
N LEU A 309 -14.19 -1.29 -9.69
CA LEU A 309 -13.89 0.07 -10.08
C LEU A 309 -13.57 0.14 -11.58
N THR A 310 -14.04 1.20 -12.24
CA THR A 310 -13.48 1.59 -13.54
C THR A 310 -12.13 2.25 -13.30
N VAL A 311 -11.08 1.75 -13.94
CA VAL A 311 -9.71 2.25 -13.74
C VAL A 311 -9.24 2.95 -15.00
N TRP A 312 -8.81 4.20 -14.87
CA TRP A 312 -7.94 4.83 -15.86
C TRP A 312 -6.49 4.72 -15.39
N ARG A 313 -5.64 4.03 -16.15
CA ARG A 313 -4.21 3.92 -15.90
C ARG A 313 -3.43 4.69 -16.96
N THR A 314 -2.51 5.54 -16.52
CA THR A 314 -1.47 6.07 -17.41
C THR A 314 -0.23 5.20 -17.36
N ASP A 315 0.35 4.93 -18.51
CA ASP A 315 1.41 3.94 -18.75
C ASP A 315 2.69 4.56 -19.34
N SER A 316 2.86 5.87 -19.19
CA SER A 316 4.06 6.57 -19.67
C SER A 316 5.27 6.24 -18.80
N PRO A 317 6.39 5.79 -19.38
CA PRO A 317 7.60 5.45 -18.63
C PRO A 317 8.32 6.70 -18.07
N HIS A 318 9.40 6.47 -17.32
CA HIS A 318 10.36 7.50 -16.87
C HIS A 318 9.82 8.59 -15.94
N GLY A 319 8.76 8.36 -15.16
CA GLY A 319 8.24 9.40 -14.28
C GLY A 319 7.28 10.38 -14.94
N MET A 320 6.83 10.07 -16.16
CA MET A 320 5.99 10.98 -16.93
C MET A 320 4.49 10.63 -16.87
N ALA A 321 4.10 9.61 -16.10
CA ALA A 321 2.74 9.06 -16.08
C ALA A 321 1.65 10.05 -15.66
N TYR A 322 1.97 11.11 -14.93
CA TYR A 322 1.02 12.20 -14.61
C TYR A 322 1.46 13.55 -15.19
N MET A 323 2.51 13.56 -16.02
CA MET A 323 3.08 14.75 -16.65
C MET A 323 2.93 14.77 -18.18
N GLU A 324 2.10 13.89 -18.76
CA GLU A 324 1.80 13.89 -20.20
C GLU A 324 1.27 15.26 -20.68
N GLY A 325 0.34 15.86 -19.93
CA GLY A 325 -0.22 17.17 -20.24
C GLY A 325 0.82 18.30 -20.30
N PRO A 326 1.63 18.50 -19.24
CA PRO A 326 2.72 19.47 -19.25
C PRO A 326 3.70 19.30 -20.43
N ILE A 327 4.09 18.07 -20.79
CA ILE A 327 4.95 17.81 -21.95
C ILE A 327 4.32 18.30 -23.25
N ASN A 328 3.00 18.17 -23.37
CA ASN A 328 2.22 18.63 -24.52
C ASN A 328 1.93 20.14 -24.53
N GLY A 329 2.50 20.93 -23.61
CA GLY A 329 2.43 22.39 -23.64
C GLY A 329 1.22 23.01 -22.94
N PHE A 330 0.32 22.21 -22.37
CA PHE A 330 -0.92 22.72 -21.74
C PHE A 330 -0.69 23.68 -20.56
N HIS A 331 0.48 23.63 -19.94
CA HIS A 331 0.86 24.53 -18.84
C HIS A 331 1.54 25.83 -19.31
N GLU A 332 1.88 25.94 -20.60
CA GLU A 332 2.63 27.06 -21.18
C GLU A 332 1.70 28.05 -21.87
N ASP A 333 1.27 27.72 -23.10
CA ASP A 333 0.37 28.54 -23.91
C ASP A 333 -0.22 27.75 -25.09
N TYR A 334 -1.09 28.42 -25.85
CA TYR A 334 -1.77 27.85 -27.01
C TYR A 334 -0.79 27.50 -28.15
N PRO A 335 0.12 28.39 -28.60
CA PRO A 335 1.07 28.06 -29.67
C PRO A 335 1.90 26.79 -29.42
N VAL A 336 2.42 26.61 -28.21
CA VAL A 336 3.19 25.40 -27.86
C VAL A 336 2.28 24.16 -27.88
N THR A 337 1.07 24.27 -27.33
CA THR A 337 0.09 23.17 -27.33
C THR A 337 -0.32 22.77 -28.75
N GLU A 338 -0.57 23.73 -29.64
CA GLU A 338 -0.94 23.50 -31.04
C GLU A 338 0.19 22.84 -31.85
N GLU A 339 1.44 23.05 -31.46
CA GLU A 339 2.59 22.37 -32.08
C GLU A 339 2.69 20.91 -31.64
N LEU A 340 2.56 20.63 -30.33
CA LEU A 340 2.91 19.34 -29.74
C LEU A 340 1.73 18.36 -29.65
N PHE A 341 0.56 18.83 -29.26
CA PHE A 341 -0.57 17.95 -28.97
C PHE A 341 -1.08 17.14 -30.19
N PRO A 342 -1.11 17.68 -31.42
CA PRO A 342 -1.46 16.89 -32.61
C PRO A 342 -0.49 15.74 -32.86
N ALA A 343 0.80 15.94 -32.58
CA ALA A 343 1.82 14.91 -32.71
C ALA A 343 1.62 13.78 -31.68
N TYR A 344 1.26 14.13 -30.44
CA TYR A 344 0.89 13.16 -29.41
C TYR A 344 -0.34 12.33 -29.79
N LEU A 345 -1.44 12.97 -30.19
CA LEU A 345 -2.66 12.26 -30.60
C LEU A 345 -2.45 11.37 -31.83
N SER A 346 -1.66 11.85 -32.81
CA SER A 346 -1.28 11.05 -33.98
C SER A 346 -0.52 9.81 -33.55
N SER A 347 0.46 9.98 -32.65
CA SER A 347 1.27 8.88 -32.16
C SER A 347 0.44 7.84 -31.42
N LEU A 348 -0.41 8.29 -30.49
CA LEU A 348 -1.29 7.44 -29.69
C LEU A 348 -2.30 6.66 -30.56
N GLY A 349 -2.80 7.27 -31.65
CA GLY A 349 -3.77 6.66 -32.55
C GLY A 349 -3.18 5.74 -33.63
N LYS A 350 -1.90 5.90 -34.00
CA LYS A 350 -1.26 5.16 -35.11
C LYS A 350 -0.25 4.12 -34.65
N HIS A 351 0.31 4.27 -33.46
CA HIS A 351 1.43 3.44 -32.99
C HIS A 351 1.07 2.67 -31.71
N PRO A 352 1.76 1.53 -31.45
CA PRO A 352 1.70 0.85 -30.17
C PRO A 352 2.00 1.83 -29.02
N TYR A 353 1.34 1.63 -27.88
CA TYR A 353 1.54 2.41 -26.66
C TYR A 353 1.89 1.48 -25.48
N PRO A 354 2.74 1.88 -24.51
CA PRO A 354 3.56 3.10 -24.49
C PRO A 354 4.45 3.20 -25.74
N LEU A 355 4.86 4.42 -26.11
CA LEU A 355 5.55 4.68 -27.37
C LEU A 355 6.85 3.85 -27.48
N PRO A 356 7.38 3.57 -28.69
CA PRO A 356 8.55 2.72 -28.84
C PRO A 356 9.83 3.36 -28.28
N PRO A 357 10.91 2.56 -28.17
CA PRO A 357 12.11 2.98 -27.48
C PRO A 357 12.74 4.25 -28.05
N GLY A 358 13.27 5.09 -27.15
CA GLY A 358 13.94 6.35 -27.51
C GLY A 358 13.01 7.55 -27.71
N SER A 359 11.71 7.41 -27.43
CA SER A 359 10.75 8.53 -27.37
C SER A 359 10.41 8.92 -25.92
N VAL A 360 9.86 10.12 -25.70
CA VAL A 360 9.49 10.64 -24.36
C VAL A 360 8.48 9.78 -23.61
N PHE A 361 7.59 9.12 -24.34
CA PHE A 361 6.59 8.23 -23.76
C PHE A 361 6.95 6.75 -23.98
N GLY A 362 8.23 6.45 -24.27
CA GLY A 362 8.73 5.12 -24.56
C GLY A 362 10.01 4.76 -23.82
N TRP A 363 10.29 3.47 -23.62
CA TRP A 363 11.44 2.99 -22.83
C TRP A 363 12.81 3.33 -23.44
N LEU A 364 13.88 3.29 -22.64
CA LEU A 364 15.25 3.44 -23.17
C LEU A 364 15.69 2.22 -24.00
N THR A 365 15.13 1.06 -23.69
CA THR A 365 15.36 -0.23 -24.36
C THR A 365 14.01 -0.92 -24.51
N GLY A 366 13.70 -1.49 -25.67
CA GLY A 366 12.43 -2.20 -25.85
C GLY A 366 12.53 -3.50 -26.61
N SER A 367 11.46 -4.30 -26.50
CA SER A 367 11.31 -5.64 -27.05
C SER A 367 10.41 -5.65 -28.30
N GLU A 368 10.52 -6.70 -29.13
CA GLU A 368 9.63 -6.91 -30.27
C GLU A 368 8.15 -7.01 -29.86
N ALA A 369 7.86 -7.47 -28.64
CA ALA A 369 6.50 -7.58 -28.11
C ALA A 369 5.82 -6.21 -27.93
N GLN A 370 6.58 -5.18 -27.51
CA GLN A 370 6.06 -3.82 -27.38
C GLN A 370 5.64 -3.24 -28.73
N LEU A 371 6.31 -3.63 -29.82
CA LEU A 371 5.99 -3.19 -31.18
C LEU A 371 4.74 -3.86 -31.77
N ALA A 372 4.22 -4.92 -31.13
CA ALA A 372 3.06 -5.68 -31.61
C ALA A 372 1.73 -5.22 -31.00
N ARG A 373 1.73 -4.32 -30.01
CA ARG A 373 0.52 -3.85 -29.32
C ARG A 373 -0.35 -2.97 -30.23
N THR A 374 -1.67 -3.10 -30.09
CA THR A 374 -2.62 -2.27 -30.87
C THR A 374 -2.56 -0.82 -30.38
N PRO A 375 -2.62 0.19 -31.27
CA PRO A 375 -2.75 1.59 -30.88
C PRO A 375 -3.98 1.86 -30.00
N TYR A 376 -4.01 3.05 -29.38
CA TYR A 376 -5.09 3.40 -28.46
C TYR A 376 -6.47 3.35 -29.15
N PRO A 377 -7.42 2.55 -28.65
CA PRO A 377 -8.62 2.22 -29.41
C PRO A 377 -9.76 3.24 -29.30
N TRP A 378 -9.71 4.20 -28.37
CA TRP A 378 -10.88 5.03 -28.03
C TRP A 378 -10.77 6.49 -28.50
N ASP A 379 -11.88 7.09 -28.93
CA ASP A 379 -11.92 8.53 -29.29
C ASP A 379 -12.10 9.43 -28.05
N LEU A 380 -11.93 8.86 -26.86
CA LEU A 380 -12.07 9.52 -25.57
C LEU A 380 -10.73 9.41 -24.84
N LEU A 381 -10.17 10.50 -24.35
CA LEU A 381 -8.86 10.52 -23.72
C LEU A 381 -8.92 11.28 -22.39
N HIS A 382 -8.45 10.66 -21.31
CA HIS A 382 -8.14 11.33 -20.04
C HIS A 382 -6.68 11.73 -20.08
N LEU A 383 -6.41 13.01 -19.86
CA LEU A 383 -5.06 13.56 -19.88
C LEU A 383 -4.83 14.39 -18.63
N ARG A 384 -3.90 13.94 -17.79
CA ARG A 384 -3.48 14.66 -16.60
C ARG A 384 -2.69 15.91 -16.95
N VAL A 385 -3.10 17.05 -16.39
CA VAL A 385 -2.44 18.35 -16.59
C VAL A 385 -2.13 19.02 -15.25
N HIS A 386 -1.06 19.82 -15.23
CA HIS A 386 -0.58 20.59 -14.09
C HIS A 386 -0.40 22.05 -14.48
N GLY A 387 -0.40 22.96 -13.51
CA GLY A 387 -0.11 24.38 -13.78
C GLY A 387 1.36 24.68 -14.07
N ARG A 388 2.26 23.72 -13.83
CA ARG A 388 3.66 23.73 -14.21
C ARG A 388 4.17 22.29 -14.36
N TRP A 389 5.22 22.09 -15.15
CA TRP A 389 5.96 20.82 -15.15
C TRP A 389 6.80 20.65 -13.86
N SER A 390 6.18 20.11 -12.80
CA SER A 390 6.77 19.86 -11.48
C SER A 390 5.81 19.05 -10.61
N ASP A 391 6.32 18.32 -9.62
CA ASP A 391 5.51 17.87 -8.48
C ASP A 391 5.08 19.06 -7.63
N ASN A 392 4.00 18.90 -6.86
CA ASN A 392 3.39 19.98 -6.07
C ASN A 392 3.06 21.24 -6.90
N ALA A 393 2.69 21.07 -8.17
CA ALA A 393 2.41 22.16 -9.10
C ALA A 393 1.13 22.95 -8.72
N PRO A 394 1.17 24.30 -8.80
CA PRO A 394 0.02 25.12 -8.45
C PRO A 394 -1.11 25.02 -9.49
N PRO A 395 -2.35 25.39 -9.11
CA PRO A 395 -3.43 25.66 -10.06
C PRO A 395 -3.07 26.79 -11.03
N SER A 396 -3.40 26.61 -12.30
CA SER A 396 -3.21 27.63 -13.36
C SER A 396 -4.46 27.92 -14.20
N ARG A 397 -4.67 29.20 -14.55
CA ARG A 397 -5.68 29.64 -15.54
C ARG A 397 -5.30 29.25 -16.96
N THR A 398 -4.00 29.11 -17.26
CA THR A 398 -3.48 28.90 -18.61
C THR A 398 -4.20 27.77 -19.35
N ILE A 399 -4.50 26.67 -18.66
CA ILE A 399 -5.19 25.51 -19.25
C ILE A 399 -6.59 25.89 -19.77
N SER A 400 -7.36 26.68 -19.01
CA SER A 400 -8.66 27.20 -19.44
C SER A 400 -8.53 28.11 -20.67
N ASP A 401 -7.54 29.00 -20.69
CA ASP A 401 -7.32 29.92 -21.80
C ASP A 401 -6.89 29.15 -23.07
N VAL A 402 -6.06 28.11 -22.93
CA VAL A 402 -5.68 27.20 -24.03
C VAL A 402 -6.90 26.47 -24.59
N VAL A 403 -7.76 25.91 -23.73
CA VAL A 403 -8.99 25.21 -24.18
C VAL A 403 -9.94 26.16 -24.89
N ALA A 404 -10.15 27.38 -24.37
CA ALA A 404 -10.99 28.38 -25.02
C ALA A 404 -10.46 28.73 -26.43
N ALA A 405 -9.16 29.01 -26.55
CA ALA A 405 -8.53 29.32 -27.84
C ALA A 405 -8.59 28.13 -28.81
N TRP A 406 -8.39 26.91 -28.30
CA TRP A 406 -8.43 25.69 -29.09
C TRP A 406 -9.82 25.42 -29.66
N ASN A 407 -10.84 25.38 -28.81
CA ASN A 407 -12.21 25.06 -29.23
C ASN A 407 -12.83 26.17 -30.11
N ALA A 408 -12.33 27.41 -30.02
CA ALA A 408 -12.71 28.47 -30.94
C ALA A 408 -12.20 28.25 -32.37
N ARG A 409 -11.10 27.50 -32.53
CA ARG A 409 -10.44 27.26 -33.83
C ARG A 409 -10.74 25.89 -34.42
N TRP A 410 -10.77 24.85 -33.58
CA TRP A 410 -10.85 23.46 -34.02
C TRP A 410 -12.21 22.85 -33.69
N ALA A 411 -12.79 22.11 -34.65
CA ALA A 411 -13.97 21.30 -34.41
C ALA A 411 -13.61 20.00 -33.66
N TYR A 412 -12.46 19.39 -34.01
CA TYR A 412 -11.86 18.26 -33.28
C TYR A 412 -10.33 18.36 -33.27
N PRO A 413 -9.65 17.84 -32.22
CA PRO A 413 -10.22 17.28 -30.98
C PRO A 413 -10.98 18.35 -30.21
N ARG A 414 -12.07 17.97 -29.55
CA ARG A 414 -12.77 18.85 -28.60
C ARG A 414 -12.14 18.68 -27.24
N LEU A 415 -11.61 19.77 -26.69
CA LEU A 415 -10.96 19.77 -25.38
C LEU A 415 -11.92 20.23 -24.29
N ARG A 416 -11.77 19.69 -23.09
CA ARG A 416 -12.51 20.12 -21.91
C ARG A 416 -11.61 20.12 -20.68
N VAL A 417 -11.66 21.20 -19.90
CA VAL A 417 -11.13 21.18 -18.53
C VAL A 417 -12.16 20.45 -17.68
N SER A 418 -11.86 19.22 -17.30
CA SER A 418 -12.84 18.26 -16.79
C SER A 418 -12.58 17.90 -15.33
N THR A 419 -13.61 17.36 -14.69
CA THR A 419 -13.41 16.51 -13.51
C THR A 419 -13.24 15.04 -13.89
N ASN A 420 -12.76 14.22 -12.96
CA ASN A 420 -12.72 12.77 -13.13
C ASN A 420 -14.13 12.17 -13.31
N GLU A 421 -15.16 12.75 -12.68
CA GLU A 421 -16.56 12.33 -12.87
C GLU A 421 -17.04 12.62 -14.31
N ASP A 422 -16.71 13.78 -14.88
CA ASP A 422 -17.03 14.10 -16.28
C ASP A 422 -16.48 13.03 -17.24
N PHE A 423 -15.23 12.59 -17.01
CA PHE A 423 -14.62 11.53 -17.82
C PHE A 423 -15.25 10.16 -17.57
N LEU A 424 -15.50 9.78 -16.31
CA LEU A 424 -16.19 8.54 -15.95
C LEU A 424 -17.56 8.45 -16.62
N ASP A 425 -18.34 9.53 -16.59
CA ASP A 425 -19.67 9.57 -17.18
C ASP A 425 -19.59 9.40 -18.72
N ALA A 426 -18.58 10.00 -19.36
CA ALA A 426 -18.31 9.79 -20.79
C ALA A 426 -17.89 8.35 -21.13
N VAL A 427 -17.04 7.73 -20.31
CA VAL A 427 -16.65 6.31 -20.44
C VAL A 427 -17.86 5.41 -20.31
N THR A 428 -18.66 5.61 -19.26
CA THR A 428 -19.86 4.79 -18.98
C THR A 428 -20.85 4.87 -20.14
N ALA A 429 -21.08 6.07 -20.68
CA ALA A 429 -22.02 6.29 -21.77
C ALA A 429 -21.57 5.70 -23.11
N ARG A 430 -20.26 5.66 -23.41
CA ARG A 430 -19.73 5.36 -24.76
C ARG A 430 -18.98 4.03 -24.88
N ILE A 431 -18.42 3.54 -23.78
CA ILE A 431 -17.53 2.36 -23.76
C ILE A 431 -18.09 1.27 -22.84
N GLY A 432 -18.52 1.65 -21.63
CA GLY A 432 -19.30 0.83 -20.71
C GLY A 432 -18.98 -0.66 -20.71
N ASP A 433 -19.85 -1.46 -21.30
CA ASP A 433 -19.82 -2.93 -21.33
C ASP A 433 -18.57 -3.54 -22.00
N ARG A 434 -17.84 -2.78 -22.84
CA ARG A 434 -16.65 -3.26 -23.56
C ARG A 434 -15.37 -3.29 -22.73
N LEU A 435 -15.39 -2.82 -21.48
CA LEU A 435 -14.20 -2.82 -20.62
C LEU A 435 -13.90 -4.21 -20.08
N GLU A 436 -12.65 -4.65 -20.29
CA GLU A 436 -12.13 -5.89 -19.72
C GLU A 436 -12.05 -5.80 -18.19
N THR A 437 -12.26 -6.93 -17.52
CA THR A 437 -12.22 -7.01 -16.04
C THR A 437 -11.04 -7.86 -15.60
N PHE A 438 -10.25 -7.32 -14.68
CA PHE A 438 -9.12 -7.98 -14.05
C PHE A 438 -9.38 -8.13 -12.55
N THR A 439 -8.89 -9.22 -11.96
CA THR A 439 -9.01 -9.55 -10.53
C THR A 439 -7.64 -9.80 -9.93
N GLY A 440 -7.58 -9.75 -8.59
CA GLY A 440 -6.37 -10.08 -7.86
C GLY A 440 -5.49 -8.88 -7.52
N ASP A 441 -4.29 -9.18 -7.05
CA ASP A 441 -3.35 -8.20 -6.53
C ASP A 441 -2.61 -7.47 -7.64
N TRP A 442 -2.43 -6.15 -7.49
CA TRP A 442 -1.67 -5.32 -8.42
C TRP A 442 -0.38 -4.81 -7.75
N ASN A 443 0.40 -5.76 -7.23
CA ASN A 443 1.57 -5.56 -6.38
C ASN A 443 2.49 -4.40 -6.82
N ASP A 444 2.89 -3.59 -5.84
CA ASP A 444 3.71 -2.39 -5.99
C ASP A 444 5.18 -2.73 -6.28
N TRP A 445 5.75 -2.08 -7.28
CA TRP A 445 7.17 -2.22 -7.62
C TRP A 445 8.10 -1.47 -6.66
N TRP A 446 7.62 -0.44 -6.00
CA TRP A 446 8.42 0.42 -5.12
C TRP A 446 8.38 0.01 -3.66
N ALA A 447 7.56 -0.98 -3.32
CA ALA A 447 7.40 -1.41 -1.93
C ALA A 447 8.68 -1.95 -1.29
N HIS A 448 9.69 -2.36 -2.07
CA HIS A 448 11.00 -2.68 -1.51
C HIS A 448 11.68 -1.50 -0.79
N GLY A 449 11.28 -0.25 -1.07
CA GLY A 449 11.71 0.95 -0.36
C GLY A 449 11.43 0.89 1.13
N VAL A 450 10.39 0.17 1.58
CA VAL A 450 10.05 0.02 3.01
C VAL A 450 11.15 -0.70 3.79
N GLY A 451 11.92 -1.57 3.12
CA GLY A 451 13.09 -2.24 3.69
C GLY A 451 14.24 -1.29 4.04
N SER A 452 14.17 -0.01 3.65
CA SER A 452 15.14 1.04 4.01
C SER A 452 15.02 1.55 5.45
N ALA A 453 13.95 1.20 6.16
CA ALA A 453 13.78 1.60 7.55
C ALA A 453 13.07 0.51 8.39
N VAL A 454 13.67 -0.68 8.47
CA VAL A 454 13.05 -1.85 9.13
C VAL A 454 12.62 -1.57 10.57
N ALA A 455 13.39 -0.78 11.34
CA ALA A 455 13.05 -0.49 12.74
C ALA A 455 11.79 0.40 12.88
N PRO A 456 11.69 1.57 12.22
CA PRO A 456 10.43 2.32 12.16
C PRO A 456 9.26 1.54 11.52
N VAL A 457 9.51 0.71 10.51
CA VAL A 457 8.48 -0.17 9.93
C VAL A 457 7.89 -1.11 10.98
N ALA A 458 8.73 -1.77 11.77
CA ALA A 458 8.26 -2.64 12.84
C ALA A 458 7.43 -1.88 13.90
N VAL A 459 7.77 -0.61 14.17
CA VAL A 459 7.01 0.28 15.06
C VAL A 459 5.61 0.57 14.49
N GLY A 460 5.51 0.98 13.22
CA GLY A 460 4.22 1.24 12.56
C GLY A 460 3.33 -0.01 12.53
N ARG A 461 3.92 -1.17 12.21
CA ARG A 461 3.22 -2.46 12.26
C ARG A 461 2.72 -2.78 13.66
N ARG A 462 3.51 -2.51 14.70
CA ARG A 462 3.07 -2.64 16.10
C ARG A 462 1.89 -1.75 16.45
N ALA A 463 1.90 -0.52 15.98
CA ALA A 463 0.80 0.41 16.19
C ALA A 463 -0.49 -0.12 15.56
N GLN A 464 -0.46 -0.61 14.31
CA GLN A 464 -1.63 -1.16 13.61
C GLN A 464 -2.39 -2.20 14.44
N TRP A 465 -1.72 -3.26 14.90
CA TRP A 465 -2.42 -4.30 15.67
C TRP A 465 -2.71 -3.91 17.12
N THR A 466 -1.95 -2.98 17.70
CA THR A 466 -2.27 -2.43 19.02
C THR A 466 -3.53 -1.57 18.99
N LEU A 467 -3.75 -0.80 17.91
CA LEU A 467 -5.00 -0.06 17.68
C LEU A 467 -6.20 -1.01 17.56
N ALA A 468 -6.09 -2.06 16.75
CA ALA A 468 -7.16 -3.05 16.59
C ALA A 468 -7.52 -3.74 17.93
N ASP A 469 -6.51 -4.07 18.74
CA ASP A 469 -6.74 -4.65 20.07
C ASP A 469 -7.33 -3.64 21.05
N ALA A 470 -6.88 -2.38 21.02
CA ALA A 470 -7.42 -1.31 21.86
C ALA A 470 -8.92 -1.09 21.57
N GLN A 471 -9.30 -1.01 20.30
CA GLN A 471 -10.71 -0.88 19.89
C GLN A 471 -11.54 -2.09 20.31
N THR A 472 -11.00 -3.30 20.12
CA THR A 472 -11.71 -4.52 20.48
C THR A 472 -11.92 -4.64 21.98
N LEU A 473 -10.91 -4.30 22.78
CA LEU A 473 -11.00 -4.30 24.23
C LEU A 473 -11.96 -3.22 24.73
N ASP A 474 -11.91 -2.01 24.18
CA ASP A 474 -12.83 -0.92 24.51
C ASP A 474 -14.29 -1.31 24.23
N ALA A 475 -14.57 -1.88 23.05
CA ALA A 475 -15.87 -2.45 22.72
C ALA A 475 -16.30 -3.55 23.71
N ALA A 476 -15.37 -4.43 24.11
CA ALA A 476 -15.64 -5.47 25.10
C ALA A 476 -15.98 -4.88 26.49
N VAL A 477 -15.30 -3.80 26.90
CA VAL A 477 -15.60 -3.06 28.13
C VAL A 477 -17.01 -2.47 28.07
N GLY A 478 -17.40 -1.83 26.98
CA GLY A 478 -18.77 -1.33 26.79
C GLY A 478 -19.83 -2.43 26.93
N LEU A 479 -19.61 -3.58 26.28
CA LEU A 479 -20.50 -4.74 26.36
C LEU A 479 -20.62 -5.34 27.78
N LEU A 480 -19.56 -5.25 28.58
CA LEU A 480 -19.55 -5.69 29.97
C LEU A 480 -20.17 -4.66 30.92
N GLY A 481 -19.93 -3.37 30.69
CA GLY A 481 -20.45 -2.25 31.49
C GLY A 481 -21.96 -2.05 31.40
N VAL A 482 -22.58 -2.30 30.23
CA VAL A 482 -24.06 -2.24 30.07
C VAL A 482 -24.78 -3.27 30.96
N LYS A 483 -24.10 -4.35 31.41
CA LYS A 483 -24.67 -5.30 32.38
C LYS A 483 -24.68 -4.81 33.82
N SER A 484 -23.99 -3.71 34.15
CA SER A 484 -23.83 -3.22 35.54
C SER A 484 -24.70 -2.01 35.89
N ALA A 485 -25.24 -1.29 34.91
CA ALA A 485 -26.04 -0.09 35.16
C ALA A 485 -27.48 -0.43 35.59
N THR A 486 -27.83 -0.17 36.86
CA THR A 486 -29.22 0.07 37.24
C THR A 486 -29.70 1.40 36.63
N PRO A 487 -30.99 1.56 36.25
CA PRO A 487 -31.49 2.70 35.46
C PRO A 487 -31.50 4.08 36.16
N ALA A 488 -30.68 4.32 37.19
CA ALA A 488 -30.80 5.48 38.07
C ALA A 488 -29.59 6.43 38.08
N ASP A 489 -28.48 6.13 37.38
CA ASP A 489 -27.33 7.02 37.30
C ASP A 489 -26.79 7.12 35.85
N ASP A 490 -27.40 8.00 35.07
CA ASP A 490 -26.98 8.38 33.71
C ASP A 490 -25.59 9.07 33.67
N SER A 491 -24.95 9.31 34.82
CA SER A 491 -23.65 9.99 34.90
C SER A 491 -22.45 9.07 35.11
N ALA A 492 -22.63 7.75 35.29
CA ALA A 492 -21.56 6.84 35.69
C ALA A 492 -21.03 5.89 34.59
N VAL A 493 -21.74 5.76 33.46
CA VAL A 493 -21.19 5.07 32.29
C VAL A 493 -20.45 6.11 31.46
N HIS A 494 -19.25 6.47 31.91
CA HIS A 494 -18.28 7.04 31.00
C HIS A 494 -17.95 5.94 30.00
N SER A 495 -18.66 5.92 28.86
CA SER A 495 -17.98 5.58 27.62
C SER A 495 -16.71 6.41 27.65
N VAL A 496 -15.55 5.76 27.52
CA VAL A 496 -14.33 6.45 27.15
C VAL A 496 -14.54 6.88 25.70
N ASP A 497 -15.48 7.81 25.49
CA ASP A 497 -15.78 8.46 24.22
C ASP A 497 -14.62 9.39 23.92
N ASP A 498 -13.50 8.78 23.58
CA ASP A 498 -12.55 9.41 22.71
C ASP A 498 -12.30 8.55 21.47
N PRO A 499 -13.30 8.44 20.57
CA PRO A 499 -13.04 8.01 19.20
C PRO A 499 -11.95 8.86 18.51
N GLN A 500 -11.56 10.03 19.05
CA GLN A 500 -10.48 10.84 18.49
C GLN A 500 -9.11 10.17 18.65
N GLY A 501 -8.85 9.41 19.73
CA GLY A 501 -7.55 8.75 19.92
C GLY A 501 -7.25 7.63 18.92
N ALA A 502 -8.23 6.74 18.66
CA ALA A 502 -8.05 5.69 17.65
C ALA A 502 -7.99 6.28 16.22
N ASP A 503 -8.79 7.31 15.96
CA ASP A 503 -8.76 8.00 14.67
C ASP A 503 -7.45 8.76 14.43
N GLU A 504 -6.86 9.34 15.47
CA GLU A 504 -5.54 9.97 15.39
C GLU A 504 -4.46 8.92 15.14
N GLY A 505 -4.52 7.75 15.80
CA GLY A 505 -3.61 6.64 15.53
C GLY A 505 -3.58 6.22 14.05
N TYR A 506 -4.75 6.00 13.44
CA TYR A 506 -4.82 5.72 11.99
C TYR A 506 -4.43 6.91 11.12
N ALA A 507 -4.67 8.15 11.56
CA ALA A 507 -4.21 9.33 10.82
C ALA A 507 -2.67 9.43 10.79
N GLN A 508 -2.00 9.09 11.91
CA GLN A 508 -0.54 9.02 11.97
C GLN A 508 0.02 7.87 11.13
N LEU A 509 -0.65 6.71 11.11
CA LEU A 509 -0.30 5.60 10.21
C LEU A 509 -0.47 5.97 8.73
N ALA A 510 -1.57 6.63 8.36
CA ALA A 510 -1.77 7.09 6.99
C ALA A 510 -0.68 8.07 6.52
N LEU A 511 -0.19 8.96 7.41
CA LEU A 511 0.95 9.83 7.12
C LEU A 511 2.29 9.08 7.04
N TRP A 512 2.41 7.95 7.73
CA TRP A 512 3.56 7.05 7.63
C TRP A 512 3.54 6.23 6.33
N ASP A 513 2.38 5.75 5.92
CA ASP A 513 2.19 4.91 4.72
C ASP A 513 2.10 5.72 3.41
N GLU A 514 1.91 7.03 3.52
CA GLU A 514 2.04 7.99 2.42
C GLU A 514 3.39 7.80 1.69
N HIS A 515 3.38 7.84 0.37
CA HIS A 515 4.52 7.38 -0.43
C HIS A 515 5.77 8.27 -0.37
N THR A 516 5.65 9.54 0.02
CA THR A 516 6.79 10.43 0.23
C THR A 516 7.45 10.18 1.60
N TRP A 517 8.45 9.31 1.63
CA TRP A 517 9.19 8.99 2.86
C TRP A 517 10.26 10.03 3.24
N GLY A 518 10.67 10.88 2.31
CA GLY A 518 11.77 11.82 2.49
C GLY A 518 11.95 12.77 1.32
N ALA A 519 13.08 13.47 1.29
CA ALA A 519 13.38 14.42 0.22
C ALA A 519 13.87 13.71 -1.04
N SER A 520 13.79 14.35 -2.21
CA SER A 520 14.33 13.76 -3.46
C SER A 520 15.82 13.44 -3.33
N ASP A 521 16.58 14.28 -2.61
CA ASP A 521 17.97 14.03 -2.24
C ASP A 521 18.05 13.65 -0.75
N SER A 522 17.55 12.46 -0.40
CA SER A 522 17.38 12.01 0.99
C SER A 522 18.68 11.93 1.81
N TRP A 523 19.85 11.98 1.16
CA TRP A 523 21.18 12.01 1.79
C TRP A 523 21.69 13.41 2.14
N GLU A 524 20.97 14.46 1.78
CA GLU A 524 21.37 15.84 2.05
C GLU A 524 20.77 16.37 3.37
N TYR A 525 21.31 17.50 3.84
CA TYR A 525 21.07 18.05 5.18
C TYR A 525 20.62 19.52 5.17
N ALA A 526 20.16 20.04 4.02
CA ALA A 526 19.73 21.43 3.92
C ALA A 526 18.45 21.71 4.74
N GLU A 527 18.16 22.98 4.98
CA GLU A 527 16.94 23.37 5.71
C GLU A 527 15.68 23.38 4.84
N GLN A 528 15.83 23.54 3.53
CA GLN A 528 14.73 23.78 2.58
C GLN A 528 14.94 23.00 1.29
N GLY A 529 13.87 22.91 0.50
CA GLY A 529 13.89 22.30 -0.83
C GLY A 529 14.19 20.81 -0.83
N SER A 530 14.52 20.32 -2.02
CA SER A 530 14.80 18.92 -2.32
C SER A 530 16.00 18.32 -1.57
N SER A 531 16.87 19.17 -1.03
CA SER A 531 18.07 18.76 -0.27
C SER A 531 17.83 18.70 1.24
N SER A 532 16.58 18.81 1.71
CA SER A 532 16.22 18.80 3.13
C SER A 532 16.00 17.40 3.74
N GLY A 533 16.77 16.42 3.26
CA GLY A 533 16.59 14.99 3.55
C GLY A 533 16.43 14.64 5.02
N THR A 534 17.32 15.15 5.89
CA THR A 534 17.28 14.86 7.33
C THR A 534 16.02 15.37 8.02
N HIS A 535 15.52 16.55 7.68
CA HIS A 535 14.32 17.11 8.30
C HIS A 535 13.07 16.34 7.91
N GLN A 536 12.95 16.03 6.61
CA GLN A 536 11.81 15.27 6.10
C GLN A 536 11.79 13.84 6.68
N TRP A 537 12.95 13.19 6.77
CA TRP A 537 13.06 11.87 7.36
C TRP A 537 12.69 11.87 8.85
N ALA A 538 13.18 12.83 9.63
CA ALA A 538 12.83 12.95 11.04
C ALA A 538 11.32 13.16 11.24
N TRP A 539 10.68 13.96 10.38
CA TRP A 539 9.23 14.16 10.41
C TRP A 539 8.46 12.87 10.11
N LYS A 540 8.93 12.08 9.13
CA LYS A 540 8.31 10.82 8.71
C LYS A 540 8.39 9.77 9.83
N VAL A 541 9.57 9.54 10.38
CA VAL A 541 9.76 8.59 11.50
C VAL A 541 8.90 8.96 12.71
N ALA A 542 8.76 10.26 12.99
CA ALA A 542 7.91 10.71 14.09
C ALA A 542 6.43 10.29 13.94
N ARG A 543 5.93 10.05 12.71
CA ARG A 543 4.56 9.57 12.47
C ARG A 543 4.38 8.13 12.97
N ALA A 544 5.32 7.24 12.68
CA ALA A 544 5.27 5.85 13.14
C ALA A 544 5.27 5.74 14.68
N TYR A 545 6.12 6.54 15.35
CA TYR A 545 6.15 6.58 16.80
C TYR A 545 4.90 7.22 17.42
N ALA A 546 4.39 8.30 16.83
CA ALA A 546 3.14 8.91 17.28
C ALA A 546 1.96 7.93 17.16
N ALA A 547 1.87 7.17 16.07
CA ALA A 547 0.87 6.11 15.94
C ALA A 547 0.97 5.06 17.05
N LEU A 548 2.19 4.64 17.41
CA LEU A 548 2.39 3.68 18.50
C LEU A 548 1.99 4.27 19.85
N ASP A 549 2.34 5.53 20.13
CA ASP A 549 1.99 6.21 21.37
C ASP A 549 0.47 6.34 21.52
N GLU A 550 -0.26 6.69 20.46
CA GLU A 550 -1.73 6.74 20.46
C GLU A 550 -2.34 5.34 20.66
N ALA A 551 -1.78 4.32 20.00
CA ALA A 551 -2.23 2.94 20.14
C ALA A 551 -2.09 2.42 21.57
N GLU A 552 -0.93 2.61 22.19
CA GLU A 552 -0.65 2.18 23.56
C GLU A 552 -1.49 2.96 24.59
N GLN A 553 -1.72 4.26 24.36
CA GLN A 553 -2.63 5.05 25.19
C GLN A 553 -4.07 4.55 25.10
N GLY A 554 -4.56 4.26 23.90
CA GLY A 554 -5.88 3.66 23.69
C GLY A 554 -6.01 2.31 24.40
N LEU A 555 -5.01 1.44 24.24
CA LEU A 555 -4.98 0.15 24.91
C LEU A 555 -4.94 0.28 26.43
N HIS A 556 -4.17 1.24 26.96
CA HIS A 556 -4.09 1.49 28.39
C HIS A 556 -5.43 1.95 28.97
N ARG A 557 -6.13 2.86 28.27
CA ARG A 557 -7.49 3.28 28.66
C ARG A 557 -8.46 2.11 28.66
N ALA A 558 -8.47 1.29 27.61
CA ALA A 558 -9.33 0.11 27.51
C ALA A 558 -9.02 -0.93 28.60
N THR A 559 -7.74 -1.16 28.90
CA THR A 559 -7.28 -2.07 29.97
C THR A 559 -7.68 -1.57 31.35
N ALA A 560 -7.57 -0.25 31.60
CA ALA A 560 -8.00 0.37 32.84
C ALA A 560 -9.52 0.27 33.02
N GLY A 561 -10.30 0.62 31.99
CA GLY A 561 -11.75 0.49 32.01
C GLY A 561 -12.21 -0.96 32.22
N PHE A 562 -11.49 -1.94 31.65
CA PHE A 562 -11.73 -3.35 31.96
C PHE A 562 -11.44 -3.67 33.44
N GLY A 563 -10.33 -3.18 33.97
CA GLY A 563 -9.92 -3.35 35.36
C GLY A 563 -10.96 -2.85 36.38
N ASP A 564 -11.68 -1.78 36.06
CA ASP A 564 -12.75 -1.23 36.91
C ASP A 564 -14.00 -2.14 36.97
N LEU A 565 -14.16 -3.05 36.00
CA LEU A 565 -15.31 -3.97 35.92
C LEU A 565 -15.07 -5.32 36.60
N VAL A 566 -13.84 -5.61 37.01
CA VAL A 566 -13.44 -6.93 37.49
C VAL A 566 -12.77 -6.88 38.85
N THR A 567 -12.87 -7.97 39.61
CA THR A 567 -12.24 -8.09 40.94
C THR A 567 -11.25 -9.24 41.01
N THR A 568 -10.47 -9.32 42.08
CA THR A 568 -9.65 -10.50 42.36
C THR A 568 -10.50 -11.72 42.66
N GLY A 569 -9.95 -12.91 42.43
CA GLY A 569 -10.52 -14.16 42.86
C GLY A 569 -10.52 -14.30 44.40
N PRO A 570 -11.46 -15.06 44.98
CA PRO A 570 -11.50 -15.27 46.42
C PRO A 570 -10.18 -15.85 46.96
N GLY A 571 -9.53 -15.13 47.87
CA GLY A 571 -8.26 -15.56 48.49
C GLY A 571 -7.02 -15.41 47.62
N ALA A 572 -7.12 -14.77 46.44
CA ALA A 572 -5.98 -14.42 45.62
C ALA A 572 -5.34 -13.11 46.10
N ASP A 573 -4.01 -13.05 46.12
CA ASP A 573 -3.26 -11.82 46.42
C ASP A 573 -3.33 -10.82 45.25
N ALA A 574 -3.48 -11.35 44.03
CA ALA A 574 -3.76 -10.61 42.82
C ALA A 574 -4.42 -11.54 41.79
N SER A 575 -5.08 -10.98 40.77
CA SER A 575 -5.58 -11.75 39.63
C SER A 575 -5.15 -11.11 38.32
N VAL A 576 -4.84 -11.93 37.33
CA VAL A 576 -4.55 -11.53 35.96
C VAL A 576 -5.69 -11.99 35.08
N TYR A 577 -6.39 -11.04 34.46
CA TYR A 577 -7.36 -11.35 33.42
C TYR A 577 -6.62 -11.38 32.07
N VAL A 578 -6.58 -12.56 31.46
CA VAL A 578 -6.00 -12.78 30.14
C VAL A 578 -7.11 -12.65 29.12
N VAL A 579 -7.02 -11.64 28.26
CA VAL A 579 -8.03 -11.26 27.29
C VAL A 579 -7.59 -11.66 25.88
N ASN A 580 -8.49 -12.36 25.20
CA ASN A 580 -8.37 -12.74 23.80
C ASN A 580 -9.23 -11.81 22.94
N THR A 581 -8.59 -11.00 22.11
CA THR A 581 -9.25 -10.08 21.16
C THR A 581 -9.60 -10.75 19.82
N ALA A 582 -9.24 -12.03 19.62
CA ALA A 582 -9.57 -12.77 18.41
C ALA A 582 -11.00 -13.34 18.42
N GLY A 583 -11.51 -13.67 17.24
CA GLY A 583 -12.85 -14.24 17.04
C GLY A 583 -12.96 -15.74 17.34
N GLN A 584 -11.84 -16.42 17.57
CA GLN A 584 -11.75 -17.85 17.90
C GLN A 584 -11.14 -18.08 19.28
N PRO A 585 -11.48 -19.19 19.97
CA PRO A 585 -10.77 -19.59 21.17
C PRO A 585 -9.29 -19.85 20.85
N ARG A 586 -8.39 -19.45 21.76
CA ARG A 586 -6.95 -19.53 21.53
C ARG A 586 -6.20 -20.13 22.70
N THR A 587 -5.11 -20.82 22.39
CA THR A 587 -4.12 -21.32 23.35
C THR A 587 -2.78 -20.72 22.97
N ASP A 588 -2.24 -19.84 23.82
CA ASP A 588 -1.03 -19.07 23.51
C ASP A 588 -0.27 -18.69 24.79
N PRO A 589 1.00 -18.27 24.66
CA PRO A 589 1.76 -17.70 25.77
C PRO A 589 1.11 -16.42 26.33
N VAL A 590 1.31 -16.24 27.63
CA VAL A 590 0.99 -15.02 28.36
C VAL A 590 2.27 -14.52 29.02
N GLU A 591 2.59 -13.24 28.85
CA GLU A 591 3.58 -12.53 29.66
C GLU A 591 2.88 -11.38 30.38
N VAL A 592 3.11 -11.28 31.70
CA VAL A 592 2.55 -10.21 32.54
C VAL A 592 3.59 -9.72 33.52
N PHE A 593 3.70 -8.39 33.65
CA PHE A 593 4.53 -7.77 34.67
C PHE A 593 3.74 -7.65 35.98
N VAL A 594 4.29 -8.19 37.07
CA VAL A 594 3.73 -8.09 38.42
C VAL A 594 4.61 -7.16 39.26
N PRO A 595 4.10 -5.99 39.67
CA PRO A 595 4.84 -5.06 40.52
C PRO A 595 5.12 -5.65 41.90
N ALA A 596 6.31 -5.39 42.45
CA ALA A 596 6.71 -5.84 43.77
C ALA A 596 5.85 -5.25 44.90
N GLY A 597 5.23 -4.08 44.66
CA GLY A 597 4.31 -3.45 45.58
C GLY A 597 2.96 -4.18 45.69
N LEU A 598 2.60 -4.98 44.69
CA LEU A 598 1.43 -5.84 44.72
C LEU A 598 1.80 -7.22 45.28
N VAL A 599 2.88 -7.82 44.74
CA VAL A 599 3.39 -9.11 45.20
C VAL A 599 4.90 -8.98 45.46
N PRO A 600 5.36 -9.01 46.73
CA PRO A 600 6.78 -8.81 47.08
C PRO A 600 7.72 -9.73 46.31
N LEU A 601 8.91 -9.25 45.95
CA LEU A 601 9.96 -10.11 45.38
C LEU A 601 10.45 -11.13 46.42
N GLY A 602 10.95 -12.28 45.96
CA GLY A 602 11.47 -13.35 46.83
C GLY A 602 10.41 -14.23 47.50
N THR A 603 9.13 -13.99 47.27
CA THR A 603 8.04 -14.93 47.63
C THR A 603 7.73 -15.85 46.44
N ALA A 604 7.48 -17.14 46.68
CA ALA A 604 7.03 -18.03 45.62
C ALA A 604 5.56 -17.76 45.28
N LEU A 605 5.20 -17.99 44.03
CA LEU A 605 3.84 -17.80 43.52
C LEU A 605 3.25 -19.11 43.02
N VAL A 606 1.94 -19.24 43.23
CA VAL A 606 1.10 -20.25 42.60
C VAL A 606 0.15 -19.53 41.66
N LEU A 607 0.17 -19.93 40.39
CA LEU A 607 -0.78 -19.48 39.38
C LEU A 607 -1.87 -20.53 39.26
N THR A 608 -3.12 -20.10 39.38
CA THR A 608 -4.29 -20.99 39.29
C THR A 608 -5.25 -20.50 38.22
N ASP A 609 -5.67 -21.38 37.34
CA ASP A 609 -6.74 -21.12 36.39
C ASP A 609 -8.07 -20.97 37.15
N GLY A 610 -8.67 -19.78 37.05
CA GLY A 610 -9.88 -19.46 37.80
C GLY A 610 -11.11 -20.27 37.36
N ARG A 611 -11.07 -20.96 36.21
CA ARG A 611 -12.20 -21.75 35.70
C ARG A 611 -12.40 -23.04 36.48
N ASP A 612 -11.31 -23.72 36.80
CA ASP A 612 -11.33 -25.10 37.32
C ASP A 612 -10.38 -25.33 38.51
N GLY A 613 -9.56 -24.33 38.88
CA GLY A 613 -8.60 -24.44 39.96
C GLY A 613 -7.28 -25.12 39.56
N THR A 614 -7.05 -25.40 38.27
CA THR A 614 -5.83 -26.04 37.79
C THR A 614 -4.61 -25.15 38.04
N ARG A 615 -3.55 -25.72 38.65
CA ARG A 615 -2.27 -25.01 38.82
C ARG A 615 -1.54 -24.93 37.47
N LEU A 616 -1.16 -23.73 37.08
CA LEU A 616 -0.41 -23.47 35.87
C LEU A 616 1.09 -23.53 36.14
N ALA A 617 1.83 -24.17 35.22
CA ALA A 617 3.27 -24.05 35.19
C ALA A 617 3.65 -22.66 34.69
N HIS A 618 4.65 -22.05 35.32
CA HIS A 618 5.09 -20.70 34.98
C HIS A 618 6.60 -20.55 35.13
N ALA A 619 7.14 -19.60 34.40
CA ALA A 619 8.52 -19.15 34.51
C ALA A 619 8.52 -17.71 35.02
N GLU A 620 9.51 -17.37 35.86
CA GLU A 620 9.67 -16.05 36.43
C GLU A 620 10.96 -15.41 35.92
N ARG A 621 10.90 -14.12 35.61
CA ARG A 621 12.07 -13.29 35.31
C ARG A 621 11.92 -11.98 36.09
N GLU A 622 12.72 -11.82 37.14
CA GLU A 622 12.85 -10.53 37.81
C GLU A 622 13.36 -9.46 36.83
N GLU A 623 12.93 -8.22 37.04
CA GLU A 623 13.53 -7.14 36.27
C GLU A 623 15.04 -7.03 36.56
N PRO A 624 15.88 -6.81 35.53
CA PRO A 624 17.32 -6.72 35.72
C PRO A 624 17.72 -5.65 36.72
N ALA A 625 18.74 -5.91 37.54
CA ALA A 625 19.29 -4.94 38.47
C ALA A 625 19.69 -3.64 37.75
N GLY A 626 19.11 -2.51 38.18
CA GLY A 626 19.31 -1.20 37.56
C GLY A 626 18.18 -0.73 36.63
N SER A 627 17.13 -1.53 36.41
CA SER A 627 15.89 -1.05 35.81
C SER A 627 15.15 -0.08 36.76
N ARG A 628 14.20 0.69 36.21
CA ARG A 628 13.33 1.57 37.01
C ARG A 628 12.09 0.85 37.54
N GLY A 629 11.68 -0.26 36.92
CA GLY A 629 10.57 -1.06 37.39
C GLY A 629 11.01 -1.94 38.57
N LEU A 630 10.13 -2.05 39.56
CA LEU A 630 10.34 -2.94 40.70
C LEU A 630 9.28 -4.04 40.65
N GLY A 631 9.67 -5.23 40.20
CA GLY A 631 8.75 -6.36 40.01
C GLY A 631 9.36 -7.53 39.23
N ARG A 632 8.49 -8.42 38.75
CA ARG A 632 8.87 -9.63 37.98
C ARG A 632 7.91 -9.87 36.82
N TYR A 633 8.43 -10.39 35.72
CA TYR A 633 7.63 -10.94 34.63
C TYR A 633 7.27 -12.39 34.93
N LEU A 634 5.99 -12.71 34.83
CA LEU A 634 5.48 -14.08 34.83
C LEU A 634 5.20 -14.49 33.38
N ARG A 635 5.66 -15.69 33.00
CA ARG A 635 5.35 -16.30 31.70
C ARG A 635 4.68 -17.65 31.91
N PHE A 636 3.59 -17.92 31.23
CA PHE A 636 2.87 -19.19 31.27
C PHE A 636 2.08 -19.39 29.97
N VAL A 637 1.58 -20.61 29.74
CA VAL A 637 0.66 -20.88 28.61
C VAL A 637 -0.75 -21.00 29.17
N LEU A 638 -1.69 -20.26 28.59
CA LEU A 638 -3.10 -20.37 28.94
C LEU A 638 -3.87 -20.99 27.78
N ARG A 639 -4.67 -22.01 28.09
CA ARG A 639 -5.40 -22.81 27.11
C ARG A 639 -6.84 -22.36 26.95
N ASP A 640 -7.34 -22.46 25.73
CA ASP A 640 -8.75 -22.29 25.39
C ASP A 640 -9.35 -20.98 25.94
N VAL A 641 -8.61 -19.87 25.80
CA VAL A 641 -9.11 -18.53 26.16
C VAL A 641 -10.23 -18.17 25.19
N PRO A 642 -11.47 -17.95 25.66
CA PRO A 642 -12.61 -17.79 24.76
C PRO A 642 -12.51 -16.57 23.84
N PRO A 643 -13.18 -16.58 22.69
CA PRO A 643 -13.12 -15.47 21.73
C PRO A 643 -13.78 -14.22 22.28
N VAL A 644 -13.21 -13.07 21.91
CA VAL A 644 -13.53 -11.73 22.42
C VAL A 644 -13.95 -11.80 23.88
N GLY A 645 -13.02 -12.26 24.71
CA GLY A 645 -13.34 -12.80 26.02
C GLY A 645 -12.10 -12.94 26.89
N HIS A 646 -12.30 -13.46 28.09
CA HIS A 646 -11.25 -13.53 29.09
C HIS A 646 -11.23 -14.83 29.89
N VAL A 647 -10.09 -15.08 30.52
CA VAL A 647 -9.91 -16.06 31.59
C VAL A 647 -9.15 -15.38 32.73
N ARG A 648 -9.62 -15.53 33.96
CA ARG A 648 -8.95 -15.07 35.18
C ARG A 648 -7.92 -16.11 35.63
N VAL A 649 -6.71 -15.65 35.91
CA VAL A 649 -5.63 -16.42 36.55
C VAL A 649 -5.36 -15.81 37.91
N ASP A 650 -5.56 -16.58 38.96
CA ASP A 650 -5.36 -16.13 40.34
C ASP A 650 -3.91 -16.34 40.76
N LEU A 651 -3.30 -15.32 41.35
CA LEU A 651 -1.95 -15.31 41.89
C LEU A 651 -2.04 -15.41 43.41
N THR A 652 -1.50 -16.50 43.98
CA THR A 652 -1.42 -16.69 45.43
C THR A 652 0.03 -16.83 45.86
N VAL A 653 0.43 -16.08 46.89
CA VAL A 653 1.74 -16.20 47.52
C VAL A 653 1.81 -17.52 48.29
N ASP A 654 2.87 -18.29 48.03
CA ASP A 654 3.21 -19.50 48.77
C ASP A 654 4.53 -19.25 49.53
N PRO A 655 4.47 -18.93 50.84
CA PRO A 655 5.67 -18.62 51.63
C PRO A 655 6.65 -19.79 51.75
N ASP A 656 6.14 -21.02 51.66
CA ASP A 656 6.92 -22.27 51.77
C ASP A 656 7.25 -22.85 50.38
N GLY A 657 6.78 -22.20 49.31
CA GLY A 657 6.97 -22.62 47.93
C GLY A 657 8.38 -22.35 47.41
N THR A 658 8.78 -23.10 46.38
CA THR A 658 10.02 -22.85 45.64
C THR A 658 9.73 -22.13 44.33
N THR A 659 10.56 -21.15 43.99
CA THR A 659 10.52 -20.49 42.68
C THR A 659 10.81 -21.48 41.54
N PRO A 660 10.20 -21.30 40.35
CA PRO A 660 10.49 -22.14 39.19
C PRO A 660 11.99 -22.21 38.87
N SER A 661 12.48 -23.41 38.54
CA SER A 661 13.91 -23.65 38.24
C SER A 661 14.16 -23.75 36.74
N VAL A 662 15.14 -23.01 36.23
CA VAL A 662 15.66 -23.19 34.86
C VAL A 662 16.69 -24.33 34.84
N ARG A 663 16.58 -25.24 33.87
CA ARG A 663 17.46 -26.41 33.74
C ARG A 663 18.15 -26.43 32.38
N PRO A 664 19.42 -26.86 32.29
CA PRO A 664 20.06 -27.07 30.99
C PRO A 664 19.36 -28.16 30.19
N LEU A 665 19.30 -28.00 28.86
CA LEU A 665 18.82 -29.05 27.97
C LEU A 665 19.79 -30.24 27.95
N PRO A 666 19.30 -31.50 27.81
CA PRO A 666 20.16 -32.67 27.69
C PRO A 666 21.06 -32.63 26.45
N ASP A 667 20.54 -32.10 25.34
CA ASP A 667 21.27 -31.86 24.10
C ASP A 667 21.03 -30.39 23.69
N PRO A 668 22.07 -29.55 23.63
CA PRO A 668 21.93 -28.14 23.27
C PRO A 668 21.57 -27.89 21.80
N THR A 669 21.48 -28.95 20.98
CA THR A 669 21.16 -28.90 19.55
C THR A 669 19.75 -29.39 19.23
N VAL A 670 18.95 -29.72 20.24
CA VAL A 670 17.60 -30.27 20.07
C VAL A 670 16.59 -29.52 20.93
N LEU A 671 15.52 -29.05 20.31
CA LEU A 671 14.30 -28.63 20.98
C LEU A 671 13.19 -29.65 20.65
N GLU A 672 12.53 -30.21 21.65
CA GLU A 672 11.43 -31.15 21.44
C GLU A 672 10.31 -30.99 22.46
N ASN A 673 9.08 -31.23 22.01
CA ASN A 673 7.90 -31.38 22.86
C ASN A 673 7.03 -32.54 22.33
N ASP A 674 5.75 -32.55 22.68
CA ASP A 674 4.76 -33.53 22.21
C ASP A 674 4.31 -33.33 20.75
N ARG A 675 4.56 -32.16 20.16
CA ARG A 675 4.11 -31.78 18.81
C ARG A 675 5.24 -31.72 17.78
N LEU A 676 6.38 -31.14 18.12
CA LEU A 676 7.50 -30.90 17.21
C LEU A 676 8.83 -31.42 17.77
N THR A 677 9.75 -31.74 16.87
CA THR A 677 11.18 -31.86 17.18
C THR A 677 11.97 -31.02 16.19
N ALA A 678 12.71 -30.03 16.69
CA ALA A 678 13.61 -29.19 15.92
C ALA A 678 15.07 -29.49 16.27
N ARG A 679 15.93 -29.63 15.25
CA ARG A 679 17.37 -29.87 15.39
C ARG A 679 18.15 -28.74 14.74
N PHE A 680 19.26 -28.34 15.35
CA PHE A 680 20.09 -27.23 14.87
C PHE A 680 21.47 -27.69 14.38
N ASP A 681 21.94 -27.06 13.31
CA ASP A 681 23.35 -27.12 12.92
C ASP A 681 24.15 -26.25 13.90
N HIS A 682 24.85 -26.87 14.85
CA HIS A 682 25.63 -26.16 15.86
C HIS A 682 26.82 -25.36 15.29
N LEU A 683 27.28 -25.67 14.07
CA LEU A 683 28.37 -24.93 13.41
C LEU A 683 27.85 -23.66 12.74
N ARG A 684 26.64 -23.70 12.16
CA ARG A 684 26.04 -22.57 11.42
C ARG A 684 24.96 -21.82 12.20
N GLY A 685 24.45 -22.38 13.28
CA GLY A 685 23.35 -21.85 14.07
C GLY A 685 22.03 -21.76 13.30
N THR A 686 21.88 -22.54 12.23
CA THR A 686 20.65 -22.68 11.42
C THR A 686 19.84 -23.88 11.90
N VAL A 687 18.55 -23.94 11.53
CA VAL A 687 17.72 -25.12 11.78
C VAL A 687 18.04 -26.16 10.69
N ALA A 688 18.32 -27.39 11.09
CA ALA A 688 18.66 -28.49 10.18
C ALA A 688 17.47 -29.41 9.90
N SER A 689 16.49 -29.47 10.81
CA SER A 689 15.31 -30.33 10.71
C SER A 689 14.22 -29.80 11.64
N ILE A 690 12.97 -29.87 11.18
CA ILE A 690 11.76 -29.66 11.99
C ILE A 690 10.80 -30.79 11.62
N VAL A 691 10.55 -31.69 12.57
CA VAL A 691 9.67 -32.85 12.37
C VAL A 691 8.37 -32.64 13.12
N ASP A 692 7.24 -32.71 12.41
CA ASP A 692 5.93 -32.88 13.02
C ASP A 692 5.80 -34.29 13.60
N ARG A 693 5.64 -34.39 14.92
CA ARG A 693 5.54 -35.68 15.61
C ARG A 693 4.23 -36.41 15.34
N ALA A 694 3.17 -35.69 14.95
CA ALA A 694 1.88 -36.31 14.66
C ALA A 694 1.92 -37.08 13.34
N THR A 695 2.54 -36.52 12.31
CA THR A 695 2.60 -37.11 10.96
C THR A 695 3.94 -37.75 10.60
N GLY A 696 5.00 -37.42 11.34
CA GLY A 696 6.39 -37.75 11.00
C GLY A 696 6.95 -36.92 9.83
N ARG A 697 6.24 -35.88 9.40
CA ARG A 697 6.64 -35.04 8.26
C ARG A 697 7.83 -34.16 8.64
N GLU A 698 8.88 -34.21 7.83
CA GLU A 698 9.97 -33.23 7.82
C GLU A 698 9.52 -31.96 7.09
N LEU A 699 9.82 -30.80 7.67
CA LEU A 699 9.45 -29.49 7.12
C LEU A 699 10.63 -28.74 6.52
N VAL A 700 11.87 -29.01 6.94
CA VAL A 700 13.05 -28.31 6.43
C VAL A 700 13.55 -29.02 5.19
N ASP A 701 13.77 -28.27 4.11
CA ASP A 701 14.48 -28.79 2.94
C ASP A 701 16.01 -28.79 3.21
N PRO A 702 16.65 -29.97 3.35
CA PRO A 702 18.10 -30.02 3.57
C PRO A 702 18.91 -29.65 2.32
N GLU A 703 18.29 -29.64 1.13
CA GLU A 703 18.95 -29.33 -0.14
C GLU A 703 18.79 -27.85 -0.55
N ALA A 704 18.08 -27.04 0.25
CA ALA A 704 17.94 -25.61 0.00
C ALA A 704 19.32 -24.91 -0.04
N ALA A 705 19.48 -23.95 -0.95
CA ALA A 705 20.74 -23.25 -1.19
C ALA A 705 21.27 -22.51 0.06
N VAL A 706 20.37 -22.12 0.95
CA VAL A 706 20.67 -21.49 2.23
C VAL A 706 19.97 -22.27 3.33
N GLY A 707 20.70 -22.64 4.38
CA GLY A 707 20.13 -23.37 5.52
C GLY A 707 18.99 -22.60 6.19
N PHE A 708 18.07 -23.31 6.84
CA PHE A 708 16.85 -22.73 7.39
C PHE A 708 17.15 -21.69 8.51
N ASN A 709 16.56 -20.51 8.39
CA ASN A 709 16.90 -19.28 9.12
C ASN A 709 18.37 -18.83 8.94
N GLY A 710 18.97 -19.16 7.80
CA GLY A 710 20.30 -18.69 7.40
C GLY A 710 20.27 -17.25 6.93
N TYR A 711 21.31 -16.49 7.26
CA TYR A 711 21.42 -15.07 6.93
C TYR A 711 22.24 -14.89 5.65
N VAL A 712 21.68 -14.12 4.72
CA VAL A 712 22.30 -13.73 3.45
C VAL A 712 22.53 -12.24 3.45
N TYR A 713 23.71 -11.80 3.03
CA TYR A 713 24.06 -10.39 2.90
C TYR A 713 24.65 -10.11 1.53
N ASP A 714 23.95 -9.28 0.76
CA ASP A 714 24.31 -8.87 -0.58
C ASP A 714 24.84 -7.44 -0.57
N ARG A 715 25.85 -7.19 -1.41
CA ARG A 715 26.34 -5.86 -1.75
C ARG A 715 26.20 -5.63 -3.24
N TYR A 716 25.90 -4.39 -3.62
CA TYR A 716 25.71 -4.01 -5.02
C TYR A 716 26.77 -3.02 -5.50
N ALA A 717 27.08 -3.07 -6.79
CA ALA A 717 28.18 -2.30 -7.39
C ALA A 717 27.83 -0.82 -7.68
N THR A 718 26.57 -0.41 -7.53
CA THR A 718 26.14 0.97 -7.79
C THR A 718 26.50 1.90 -6.64
N VAL A 719 26.79 3.17 -6.97
CA VAL A 719 27.09 4.19 -5.97
C VAL A 719 25.85 4.60 -5.17
N GLY A 720 26.03 4.84 -3.87
CA GLY A 720 25.08 5.61 -3.06
C GLY A 720 25.11 7.10 -3.42
N ARG A 721 24.09 7.85 -2.96
CA ARG A 721 24.00 9.33 -3.08
C ARG A 721 23.90 9.87 -4.51
N SER A 722 23.07 9.24 -5.33
CA SER A 722 22.76 9.70 -6.67
C SER A 722 21.29 9.49 -6.94
N ASN A 723 20.59 10.55 -7.32
CA ASN A 723 19.15 10.49 -7.55
C ASN A 723 18.84 9.67 -8.81
N HIS A 724 17.81 8.82 -8.73
CA HIS A 724 17.35 7.93 -9.80
C HIS A 724 18.47 7.10 -10.45
N ASN A 725 19.49 6.72 -9.67
CA ASN A 725 20.68 6.04 -10.21
C ASN A 725 20.31 4.69 -10.82
N THR A 726 19.44 3.94 -10.16
CA THR A 726 18.99 2.61 -10.55
C THR A 726 18.16 2.54 -11.81
N SER A 727 17.41 3.59 -12.13
CA SER A 727 16.74 3.72 -13.43
C SER A 727 17.72 3.79 -14.61
N LYS A 728 19.01 3.97 -14.35
CA LYS A 728 20.07 4.13 -15.38
C LYS A 728 20.89 2.85 -15.58
N PHE A 729 20.65 1.80 -14.80
CA PHE A 729 21.40 0.54 -14.88
C PHE A 729 20.44 -0.63 -15.10
N ALA A 730 20.80 -1.47 -16.07
CA ALA A 730 20.20 -2.78 -16.28
C ALA A 730 21.30 -3.84 -16.25
N ASP A 731 21.03 -4.97 -15.61
CA ASP A 731 21.91 -6.13 -15.66
C ASP A 731 21.97 -6.69 -17.09
N GLN A 732 23.15 -7.16 -17.47
CA GLN A 732 23.43 -7.68 -18.81
C GLN A 732 23.43 -9.21 -18.85
N GLY A 733 22.74 -9.86 -17.90
CA GLY A 733 22.66 -11.31 -17.76
C GLY A 733 23.89 -11.96 -17.14
N ASN A 734 24.80 -11.15 -16.56
CA ASN A 734 26.03 -11.63 -15.94
C ASN A 734 26.09 -11.33 -14.43
N LEU A 735 25.03 -10.77 -13.86
CA LEU A 735 24.92 -10.41 -12.44
C LEU A 735 26.03 -9.46 -11.97
N ALA A 736 26.62 -8.65 -12.86
CA ALA A 736 27.74 -7.77 -12.52
C ALA A 736 27.36 -6.69 -11.49
N LEU A 737 26.06 -6.42 -11.33
CA LEU A 737 25.55 -5.49 -10.32
C LEU A 737 25.49 -6.09 -8.92
N LEU A 738 25.55 -7.42 -8.77
CA LEU A 738 25.77 -8.10 -7.49
C LEU A 738 27.27 -8.18 -7.20
N SER A 739 27.77 -7.22 -6.43
CA SER A 739 29.20 -7.12 -6.12
C SER A 739 29.69 -8.28 -5.26
N SER A 740 28.89 -8.73 -4.29
CA SER A 740 29.21 -9.89 -3.45
C SER A 740 27.98 -10.40 -2.73
N ARG A 741 27.95 -11.71 -2.47
CA ARG A 741 27.05 -12.35 -1.51
C ARG A 741 27.87 -13.03 -0.42
N ALA A 742 27.45 -12.87 0.83
CA ALA A 742 28.04 -13.56 1.96
C ALA A 742 26.94 -14.18 2.84
N LEU A 743 27.22 -15.38 3.38
CA LEU A 743 26.34 -16.04 4.35
C LEU A 743 26.86 -15.81 5.77
N ASN A 744 26.03 -16.08 6.79
CA ASN A 744 26.53 -16.11 8.17
C ASN A 744 27.68 -17.11 8.34
N GLY A 745 28.62 -16.74 9.21
CA GLY A 745 29.73 -17.59 9.60
C GLY A 745 29.39 -18.55 10.73
N ALA A 746 30.44 -18.98 11.43
CA ALA A 746 30.32 -19.90 12.56
C ALA A 746 29.41 -19.38 13.68
N ALA A 747 28.75 -20.31 14.36
CA ALA A 747 27.86 -20.05 15.49
C ALA A 747 28.45 -20.51 16.81
N ALA A 748 28.02 -19.87 17.89
CA ALA A 748 28.23 -20.31 19.26
C ALA A 748 26.88 -20.42 19.98
N VAL A 749 26.64 -21.54 20.65
CA VAL A 749 25.48 -21.70 21.55
C VAL A 749 25.81 -20.96 22.85
N LEU A 750 25.01 -19.94 23.17
CA LEU A 750 25.14 -19.15 24.38
C LEU A 750 24.28 -19.69 25.52
N GLU A 751 23.13 -20.28 25.19
CA GLU A 751 22.16 -20.78 26.16
C GLU A 751 21.36 -21.93 25.54
N ALA A 752 21.08 -22.96 26.33
CA ALA A 752 20.21 -24.07 25.96
C ALA A 752 19.51 -24.57 27.22
N VAL A 753 18.28 -24.13 27.45
CA VAL A 753 17.58 -24.35 28.72
C VAL A 753 16.10 -24.68 28.54
N ASP A 754 15.53 -25.33 29.55
CA ASP A 754 14.09 -25.51 29.77
C ASP A 754 13.72 -24.81 31.08
N ASP A 755 12.73 -23.91 31.04
CA ASP A 755 12.24 -23.18 32.22
C ASP A 755 10.91 -23.71 32.78
N GLY A 756 10.46 -24.87 32.30
CA GLY A 756 9.19 -25.51 32.66
C GLY A 756 8.00 -25.06 31.82
N VAL A 757 8.13 -23.96 31.06
CA VAL A 757 7.10 -23.45 30.15
C VAL A 757 7.53 -23.61 28.69
N GLU A 758 8.81 -23.35 28.41
CA GLU A 758 9.41 -23.55 27.09
C GLU A 758 10.84 -24.06 27.18
N ALA A 759 11.24 -24.77 26.14
CA ALA A 759 12.64 -25.04 25.85
C ALA A 759 13.14 -23.97 24.86
N ARG A 760 14.34 -23.42 25.11
CA ARG A 760 14.96 -22.42 24.23
C ARG A 760 16.44 -22.66 24.01
N VAL A 761 16.90 -22.31 22.81
CA VAL A 761 18.31 -22.28 22.43
C VAL A 761 18.65 -20.88 21.91
N VAL A 762 19.68 -20.27 22.47
CA VAL A 762 20.21 -18.97 22.02
C VAL A 762 21.55 -19.21 21.34
N VAL A 763 21.67 -18.81 20.08
CA VAL A 763 22.89 -18.86 19.30
C VAL A 763 23.33 -17.47 18.89
N GLU A 764 24.63 -17.25 18.85
CA GLU A 764 25.24 -16.04 18.27
C GLU A 764 26.09 -16.43 17.07
N ARG A 765 25.94 -15.68 15.97
CA ARG A 765 26.54 -15.98 14.68
C ARG A 765 27.32 -14.77 14.18
N SER A 766 28.44 -15.02 13.51
CA SER A 766 29.08 -13.98 12.71
C SER A 766 28.18 -13.63 11.53
N ALA A 767 27.85 -12.36 11.35
CA ALA A 767 26.94 -11.89 10.29
C ALA A 767 27.61 -10.76 9.48
N PRO A 768 27.89 -10.98 8.19
CA PRO A 768 28.39 -9.92 7.32
C PRO A 768 27.45 -8.70 7.31
N GLY A 769 28.01 -7.49 7.36
CA GLY A 769 27.22 -6.25 7.41
C GLY A 769 26.60 -5.92 8.78
N ALA A 770 26.73 -6.80 9.78
CA ALA A 770 26.18 -6.60 11.12
C ALA A 770 27.24 -6.77 12.22
N GLU A 771 27.04 -6.09 13.34
CA GLU A 771 27.88 -6.21 14.54
C GLU A 771 27.42 -7.36 15.45
N LEU A 772 26.13 -7.71 15.39
CA LEU A 772 25.53 -8.78 16.18
C LEU A 772 24.44 -9.45 15.36
N LEU A 773 24.47 -10.78 15.33
CA LEU A 773 23.33 -11.62 14.99
C LEU A 773 23.15 -12.66 16.08
N ARG A 774 22.15 -12.45 16.94
CA ARG A 774 21.76 -13.39 17.98
C ARG A 774 20.38 -13.93 17.69
N THR A 775 20.26 -15.25 17.64
CA THR A 775 19.00 -15.92 17.37
C THR A 775 18.55 -16.69 18.59
N THR A 776 17.29 -16.51 18.97
CA THR A 776 16.62 -17.33 19.98
C THR A 776 15.61 -18.22 19.29
N TYR A 777 15.81 -19.54 19.39
CA TYR A 777 14.82 -20.55 19.00
C TYR A 777 14.03 -20.95 20.24
N ARG A 778 12.70 -20.95 20.17
CA ARG A 778 11.83 -21.33 21.29
C ARG A 778 10.82 -22.37 20.84
N LEU A 779 10.67 -23.41 21.65
CA LEU A 779 9.62 -24.41 21.51
C LEU A 779 8.92 -24.56 22.85
N ARG A 780 7.66 -24.12 22.93
CA ARG A 780 6.87 -24.19 24.15
C ARG A 780 6.32 -25.58 24.36
N HIS A 781 6.13 -26.00 25.61
CA HIS A 781 5.49 -27.28 25.90
C HIS A 781 4.04 -27.28 25.40
N GLY A 782 3.64 -28.28 24.59
CA GLY A 782 2.29 -28.37 24.03
C GLY A 782 2.03 -27.58 22.74
N ASP A 783 2.99 -26.76 22.27
CA ASP A 783 2.81 -25.88 21.11
C ASP A 783 3.34 -26.53 19.82
N GLY A 784 2.55 -26.45 18.74
CA GLY A 784 2.91 -26.95 17.40
C GLY A 784 3.71 -25.94 16.56
N ARG A 785 4.27 -24.90 17.17
CA ARG A 785 4.98 -23.81 16.49
C ARG A 785 6.40 -23.65 17.01
N LEU A 786 7.35 -23.48 16.09
CA LEU A 786 8.71 -23.05 16.40
C LEU A 786 8.81 -21.54 16.25
N GLU A 787 9.16 -20.83 17.32
CA GLU A 787 9.43 -19.40 17.27
C GLU A 787 10.91 -19.11 17.08
N ILE A 788 11.19 -18.09 16.28
CA ILE A 788 12.53 -17.67 15.90
C ILE A 788 12.63 -16.16 16.06
N VAL A 789 13.49 -15.70 16.95
CA VAL A 789 13.76 -14.27 17.15
C VAL A 789 15.19 -13.98 16.75
N ASN A 790 15.38 -13.24 15.65
CA ASN A 790 16.68 -12.78 15.20
C ASN A 790 16.92 -11.35 15.67
N ARG A 791 17.78 -11.16 16.68
CA ARG A 791 18.27 -9.84 17.07
C ARG A 791 19.46 -9.46 16.20
N LEU A 792 19.28 -8.43 15.39
CA LEU A 792 20.28 -7.94 14.45
C LEU A 792 20.69 -6.51 14.84
N ARG A 793 21.99 -6.28 15.03
CA ARG A 793 22.54 -4.94 15.24
C ARG A 793 23.49 -4.59 14.10
N LYS A 794 23.26 -3.46 13.44
CA LYS A 794 24.16 -2.96 12.39
C LYS A 794 24.38 -1.45 12.47
N LYS A 795 25.51 -1.03 11.89
CA LYS A 795 25.85 0.37 11.63
C LYS A 795 25.27 0.82 10.29
N SER A 796 25.18 2.13 10.10
CA SER A 796 24.83 2.70 8.81
C SER A 796 25.96 2.48 7.81
N THR A 797 25.59 2.40 6.53
CA THR A 797 26.53 2.29 5.42
C THR A 797 25.95 2.97 4.19
N TRP A 798 26.83 3.53 3.37
CA TRP A 798 26.51 4.12 2.08
C TRP A 798 26.65 3.13 0.93
N ASP A 799 27.32 2.01 1.19
CA ASP A 799 27.39 0.91 0.24
C ASP A 799 25.97 0.35 0.05
N LYS A 800 25.61 0.08 -1.20
CA LYS A 800 24.32 -0.54 -1.50
C LYS A 800 24.31 -1.98 -0.99
N GLU A 801 23.33 -2.30 -0.17
CA GLU A 801 23.22 -3.57 0.56
C GLU A 801 21.78 -4.09 0.59
N SER A 802 21.65 -5.40 0.76
CA SER A 802 20.43 -6.10 1.16
C SER A 802 20.77 -7.23 2.12
N ALA A 803 19.88 -7.53 3.05
CA ALA A 803 20.00 -8.70 3.91
C ALA A 803 18.72 -9.53 3.94
N PHE A 804 18.87 -10.85 4.02
CA PHE A 804 17.76 -11.80 4.01
C PHE A 804 17.90 -12.88 5.09
N PHE A 805 16.77 -13.41 5.57
CA PHE A 805 16.71 -14.73 6.21
C PHE A 805 15.97 -15.71 5.30
N ALA A 806 16.56 -16.87 5.05
CA ALA A 806 16.00 -17.90 4.17
C ALA A 806 15.27 -19.00 4.96
N PHE A 807 14.10 -19.42 4.49
CA PHE A 807 13.28 -20.47 5.08
C PHE A 807 12.86 -21.47 3.99
N GLY A 808 13.72 -22.46 3.72
CA GLY A 808 13.46 -23.50 2.72
C GLY A 808 12.61 -24.64 3.27
N PHE A 809 11.36 -24.74 2.84
CA PHE A 809 10.46 -25.81 3.25
C PHE A 809 10.55 -27.02 2.31
N ALA A 810 10.54 -28.22 2.89
CA ALA A 810 10.51 -29.49 2.16
C ALA A 810 9.12 -29.71 1.53
N ALA A 811 8.79 -28.91 0.52
CA ALA A 811 7.57 -28.96 -0.27
C ALA A 811 7.94 -28.80 -1.75
N ALA A 812 7.66 -29.81 -2.57
CA ALA A 812 8.17 -29.86 -3.95
C ALA A 812 7.47 -28.87 -4.89
N GLU A 813 6.12 -28.84 -4.87
CA GLU A 813 5.30 -27.96 -5.71
C GLU A 813 4.14 -27.36 -4.88
N PRO A 814 4.44 -26.59 -3.82
CA PRO A 814 3.40 -26.04 -2.97
C PRO A 814 2.59 -24.96 -3.69
N ARG A 815 1.29 -24.88 -3.38
CA ARG A 815 0.54 -23.64 -3.64
C ARG A 815 0.94 -22.63 -2.55
N VAL A 816 1.54 -21.52 -2.97
CA VAL A 816 2.01 -20.46 -2.06
C VAL A 816 1.11 -19.24 -2.17
N VAL A 817 0.57 -18.80 -1.03
CA VAL A 817 -0.21 -17.55 -0.92
C VAL A 817 0.27 -16.74 0.27
N ALA A 818 0.19 -15.42 0.19
CA ALA A 818 0.56 -14.50 1.26
C ALA A 818 -0.61 -13.61 1.64
N GLU A 819 -0.70 -13.24 2.92
CA GLU A 819 -1.67 -12.27 3.41
C GLU A 819 -1.28 -10.86 2.95
N VAL A 820 -2.21 -10.14 2.33
CA VAL A 820 -2.09 -8.71 2.01
C VAL A 820 -3.32 -7.95 2.52
N ALA A 821 -3.29 -6.62 2.53
CA ALA A 821 -4.41 -5.83 3.03
C ALA A 821 -5.69 -6.12 2.21
N GLY A 822 -6.71 -6.65 2.90
CA GLY A 822 -8.00 -7.00 2.31
C GLY A 822 -7.99 -8.17 1.32
N GLY A 823 -6.95 -9.01 1.28
CA GLY A 823 -6.94 -10.18 0.40
C GLY A 823 -5.69 -11.08 0.46
N LEU A 824 -5.46 -11.82 -0.62
CA LEU A 824 -4.31 -12.71 -0.78
C LEU A 824 -3.49 -12.34 -2.02
N ALA A 825 -2.17 -12.54 -1.94
CA ALA A 825 -1.23 -12.36 -3.04
C ALA A 825 -0.27 -13.55 -3.17
N GLY A 826 0.69 -13.43 -4.09
CA GLY A 826 1.72 -14.45 -4.36
C GLY A 826 1.38 -15.41 -5.51
N PRO A 827 2.27 -16.37 -5.81
CA PRO A 827 2.18 -17.22 -7.00
C PRO A 827 0.91 -18.08 -7.12
N GLY A 828 0.27 -18.40 -5.99
CA GLY A 828 -0.95 -19.18 -5.91
C GLY A 828 -2.24 -18.37 -5.87
N ALA A 829 -2.17 -17.05 -6.06
CA ALA A 829 -3.30 -16.11 -6.05
C ALA A 829 -3.47 -15.41 -7.40
N ASP A 830 -4.66 -14.85 -7.63
CA ASP A 830 -4.94 -14.04 -8.82
C ASP A 830 -4.13 -12.74 -8.80
N ARG A 831 -3.79 -12.20 -9.98
CA ARG A 831 -3.05 -10.95 -10.11
C ARG A 831 -3.50 -10.13 -11.31
N VAL A 832 -3.38 -8.81 -11.19
CA VAL A 832 -3.48 -7.88 -12.31
C VAL A 832 -2.14 -7.86 -13.07
N PRO A 833 -2.13 -7.98 -14.41
CA PRO A 833 -0.90 -7.92 -15.20
C PRO A 833 -0.11 -6.62 -14.98
N GLY A 834 1.22 -6.71 -14.98
CA GLY A 834 2.10 -5.57 -14.77
C GLY A 834 2.38 -5.21 -13.30
N GLY A 835 1.82 -5.93 -12.33
CA GLY A 835 2.26 -5.86 -10.93
C GLY A 835 3.59 -6.59 -10.70
N ALA A 836 4.32 -6.23 -9.65
CA ALA A 836 5.60 -6.88 -9.36
C ALA A 836 5.43 -8.36 -8.97
N THR A 837 6.35 -9.21 -9.42
CA THR A 837 6.28 -10.66 -9.18
C THR A 837 7.46 -11.22 -8.39
N TYR A 838 8.51 -10.43 -8.19
CA TYR A 838 9.73 -10.89 -7.53
C TYR A 838 9.73 -10.57 -6.03
N LEU A 839 9.02 -9.52 -5.62
CA LEU A 839 8.87 -9.05 -4.25
C LEU A 839 7.39 -9.05 -3.86
N HIS A 840 7.13 -9.26 -2.58
CA HIS A 840 5.81 -9.06 -1.97
C HIS A 840 5.96 -8.40 -0.61
N THR A 841 5.01 -7.55 -0.24
CA THR A 841 4.90 -6.96 1.09
C THR A 841 3.71 -7.59 1.80
N ILE A 842 3.99 -8.45 2.78
CA ILE A 842 2.96 -9.22 3.47
C ILE A 842 2.43 -8.48 4.70
N ARG A 843 1.18 -8.79 5.06
CA ARG A 843 0.61 -8.44 6.36
C ARG A 843 1.28 -9.22 7.46
N SER A 844 1.08 -10.52 7.60
CA SER A 844 1.69 -11.25 8.73
C SER A 844 2.17 -12.66 8.41
N TRP A 845 1.75 -13.26 7.31
CA TRP A 845 2.11 -14.64 7.01
C TRP A 845 2.15 -14.99 5.51
N VAL A 846 2.86 -16.09 5.24
CA VAL A 846 2.90 -16.84 3.98
C VAL A 846 2.46 -18.27 4.29
N ALA A 847 1.55 -18.80 3.48
CA ALA A 847 1.01 -20.14 3.58
C ALA A 847 1.49 -21.00 2.41
N LEU A 848 1.92 -22.22 2.70
CA LEU A 848 2.32 -23.22 1.71
C LEU A 848 1.44 -24.45 1.87
N GLN A 849 0.68 -24.78 0.83
CA GLN A 849 -0.12 -26.01 0.77
C GLN A 849 0.61 -27.08 -0.04
N ASP A 850 0.95 -28.22 0.58
CA ASP A 850 1.54 -29.40 -0.06
C ASP A 850 0.68 -30.64 0.21
N GLY A 851 -0.18 -30.99 -0.75
CA GLY A 851 -1.18 -32.04 -0.57
C GLY A 851 -2.11 -31.74 0.61
N ALA A 852 -2.19 -32.64 1.58
CA ALA A 852 -3.00 -32.48 2.80
C ALA A 852 -2.31 -31.68 3.92
N THR A 853 -1.02 -31.36 3.75
CA THR A 853 -0.21 -30.64 4.74
C THR A 853 -0.25 -29.15 4.43
N GLY A 854 -0.62 -28.36 5.43
CA GLY A 854 -0.47 -26.91 5.40
C GLY A 854 0.71 -26.48 6.27
N ILE A 855 1.51 -25.55 5.76
CA ILE A 855 2.63 -24.94 6.47
C ILE A 855 2.37 -23.44 6.55
N GLY A 856 2.55 -22.88 7.74
CA GLY A 856 2.46 -21.45 8.01
C GLY A 856 3.83 -20.88 8.36
N TRP A 857 4.25 -19.85 7.64
CA TRP A 857 5.39 -19.00 8.00
C TRP A 857 4.87 -17.61 8.35
N ALA A 858 5.21 -17.08 9.51
CA ALA A 858 4.74 -15.78 9.96
C ALA A 858 5.90 -14.83 10.29
N SER A 859 5.69 -13.53 10.09
CA SER A 859 6.57 -12.46 10.55
C SER A 859 5.78 -11.34 11.22
N GLY A 860 6.23 -10.92 12.40
CA GLY A 860 5.66 -9.78 13.11
C GLY A 860 6.19 -8.44 12.58
N ASP A 861 7.47 -8.42 12.20
CA ASP A 861 8.24 -7.18 12.08
C ASP A 861 8.68 -6.86 10.64
N VAL A 862 9.00 -7.89 9.83
CA VAL A 862 9.52 -7.73 8.47
C VAL A 862 8.44 -8.08 7.45
N PRO A 863 7.90 -7.10 6.70
CA PRO A 863 6.85 -7.36 5.72
C PRO A 863 7.39 -7.81 4.35
N LEU A 864 8.62 -7.45 4.00
CA LEU A 864 9.14 -7.68 2.66
C LEU A 864 9.66 -9.11 2.50
N VAL A 865 9.18 -9.80 1.47
CA VAL A 865 9.59 -11.17 1.13
C VAL A 865 9.81 -11.35 -0.36
N GLU A 866 10.69 -12.29 -0.71
CA GLU A 866 10.80 -12.86 -2.06
C GLU A 866 10.50 -14.36 -1.98
N LEU A 867 9.80 -14.89 -2.98
CA LEU A 867 9.29 -16.27 -2.97
C LEU A 867 10.05 -17.13 -3.98
N GLY A 868 10.72 -18.13 -3.45
CA GLY A 868 11.47 -19.17 -4.17
C GLY A 868 12.77 -18.75 -4.85
N THR A 869 13.12 -17.46 -4.85
CA THR A 869 14.41 -16.96 -5.33
C THR A 869 14.77 -15.66 -4.62
N ILE A 870 16.06 -15.31 -4.65
CA ILE A 870 16.50 -13.93 -4.44
C ILE A 870 16.69 -13.27 -5.80
N ALA A 871 15.92 -12.24 -6.10
CA ALA A 871 16.06 -11.46 -7.31
C ALA A 871 17.18 -10.42 -7.17
N LEU A 872 17.91 -10.17 -8.26
CA LEU A 872 18.77 -9.01 -8.35
C LEU A 872 17.86 -7.78 -8.39
N PRO A 873 17.95 -6.79 -7.49
CA PRO A 873 16.98 -5.70 -7.45
C PRO A 873 17.08 -4.72 -8.63
N TYR A 874 17.79 -5.05 -9.72
CA TYR A 874 18.00 -4.23 -10.91
C TYR A 874 17.36 -4.88 -12.13
N LEU A 875 16.81 -4.07 -13.04
CA LEU A 875 16.21 -4.52 -14.29
C LEU A 875 17.12 -5.54 -15.01
N PRO A 876 16.60 -6.68 -15.53
CA PRO A 876 15.20 -7.13 -15.52
C PRO A 876 14.83 -8.03 -14.33
N PHE A 877 15.46 -7.82 -13.17
CA PHE A 877 15.27 -8.59 -11.94
C PHE A 877 15.61 -10.09 -12.03
N PRO A 878 16.78 -10.47 -12.58
CA PRO A 878 17.13 -11.88 -12.75
C PRO A 878 17.28 -12.61 -11.42
N ASN A 879 16.98 -13.91 -11.42
CA ASN A 879 17.29 -14.84 -10.34
C ASN A 879 18.81 -14.85 -10.05
N THR A 880 19.18 -14.67 -8.78
CA THR A 880 20.59 -14.73 -8.32
C THR A 880 20.97 -16.06 -7.66
N MET A 881 20.00 -16.96 -7.48
CA MET A 881 20.16 -18.30 -6.92
C MET A 881 20.50 -19.30 -8.02
N GLY A 882 21.12 -20.43 -7.65
CA GLY A 882 21.48 -21.48 -8.60
C GLY A 882 20.26 -22.18 -9.25
N GLN A 883 19.11 -22.15 -8.58
CA GLN A 883 17.82 -22.66 -9.05
C GLN A 883 16.68 -21.94 -8.34
N VAL A 884 15.46 -22.09 -8.85
CA VAL A 884 14.24 -21.63 -8.17
C VAL A 884 13.79 -22.73 -7.21
N GLU A 885 13.42 -22.35 -5.98
CA GLU A 885 13.01 -23.24 -4.90
C GLU A 885 11.57 -22.89 -4.48
N PRO A 886 10.53 -23.45 -5.10
CA PRO A 886 9.14 -23.02 -4.88
C PRO A 886 8.66 -23.05 -3.42
N GLY A 887 9.28 -23.88 -2.58
CA GLY A 887 9.01 -23.98 -1.14
C GLY A 887 9.82 -23.03 -0.26
N THR A 888 10.61 -22.09 -0.80
CA THR A 888 11.47 -21.21 0.00
C THR A 888 10.89 -19.81 0.15
N VAL A 889 10.85 -19.30 1.38
CA VAL A 889 10.56 -17.89 1.68
C VAL A 889 11.86 -17.17 2.04
N TYR A 890 12.18 -16.09 1.33
CA TYR A 890 13.28 -15.19 1.64
C TYR A 890 12.72 -13.93 2.29
N SER A 891 12.87 -13.80 3.62
CA SER A 891 12.51 -12.56 4.32
C SER A 891 13.56 -11.50 4.03
N TRP A 892 13.21 -10.47 3.26
CA TRP A 892 14.10 -9.38 2.88
C TRP A 892 14.13 -8.33 4.01
N VAL A 893 14.99 -8.58 4.98
CA VAL A 893 15.06 -7.88 6.28
C VAL A 893 15.25 -6.39 6.12
N HIS A 894 16.26 -6.00 5.34
CA HIS A 894 16.58 -4.60 5.13
C HIS A 894 17.33 -4.42 3.82
N ASN A 895 17.28 -3.21 3.28
CA ASN A 895 18.09 -2.79 2.14
C ASN A 895 18.31 -1.27 2.17
N ASN A 896 19.11 -0.76 1.25
CA ASN A 896 19.13 0.67 0.92
C ASN A 896 19.19 0.86 -0.59
N VAL A 897 18.57 -0.06 -1.34
CA VAL A 897 18.74 -0.15 -2.79
C VAL A 897 17.97 0.93 -3.54
N TRP A 898 16.99 1.57 -2.90
CA TRP A 898 16.29 2.70 -3.48
C TRP A 898 17.15 3.99 -3.42
N ASP A 899 16.95 4.90 -4.38
CA ASP A 899 17.87 6.02 -4.67
C ASP A 899 17.24 7.41 -4.62
N THR A 900 15.95 7.52 -4.30
CA THR A 900 15.22 8.79 -4.24
C THR A 900 14.16 8.71 -3.16
N ASN A 901 13.84 9.78 -2.43
CA ASN A 901 12.71 9.80 -1.47
C ASN A 901 12.82 8.86 -0.23
N PHE A 902 13.46 7.69 -0.30
CA PHE A 902 13.69 6.79 0.85
C PHE A 902 15.08 7.00 1.47
N PRO A 903 15.25 6.64 2.76
CA PRO A 903 16.56 6.58 3.40
C PRO A 903 17.57 5.75 2.61
N VAL A 904 18.76 6.30 2.39
CA VAL A 904 19.86 5.61 1.67
C VAL A 904 20.88 4.96 2.61
N GLU A 905 20.71 5.11 3.92
CA GLU A 905 21.43 4.39 4.95
C GLU A 905 20.54 4.17 6.17
N GLN A 906 20.78 3.11 6.94
CA GLN A 906 20.08 2.84 8.19
C GLN A 906 20.98 2.13 9.20
N ALA A 907 20.83 2.49 10.47
CA ALA A 907 21.43 1.81 11.61
C ALA A 907 20.33 1.41 12.59
N PHE A 908 20.44 0.22 13.17
CA PHE A 908 19.44 -0.27 14.12
C PHE A 908 20.00 -1.39 15.00
N ASP A 909 19.30 -1.62 16.11
CA ASP A 909 19.35 -2.83 16.94
C ASP A 909 17.90 -3.28 17.12
N ALA A 910 17.50 -4.31 16.37
CA ALA A 910 16.11 -4.72 16.27
C ALA A 910 15.98 -6.23 16.46
N GLU A 911 14.86 -6.64 17.07
CA GLU A 911 14.43 -8.02 17.10
C GLU A 911 13.44 -8.26 15.95
N LEU A 912 13.71 -9.30 15.17
CA LEU A 912 12.94 -9.69 14.00
C LEU A 912 12.31 -11.04 14.31
N ARG A 913 11.00 -11.05 14.52
CA ARG A 913 10.27 -12.21 15.04
C ARG A 913 9.59 -12.97 13.92
N TYR A 914 9.78 -14.29 13.95
CA TYR A 914 9.20 -15.24 13.02
C TYR A 914 8.61 -16.44 13.77
N ALA A 915 7.64 -17.10 13.14
CA ALA A 915 7.10 -18.36 13.62
C ALA A 915 6.84 -19.32 12.46
N VAL A 916 7.01 -20.61 12.71
CA VAL A 916 6.73 -21.69 11.76
C VAL A 916 5.77 -22.68 12.40
N GLY A 917 4.64 -22.91 11.75
CA GLY A 917 3.62 -23.87 12.15
C GLY A 917 3.29 -24.86 11.03
N VAL A 918 2.75 -26.01 11.42
CA VAL A 918 2.34 -27.09 10.51
C VAL A 918 1.05 -27.72 11.01
N GLY A 919 0.20 -28.15 10.08
CA GLY A 919 -0.98 -28.92 10.39
C GLY A 919 -1.54 -29.68 9.19
N THR A 920 -2.57 -30.48 9.47
CA THR A 920 -3.39 -31.11 8.44
C THR A 920 -4.64 -30.24 8.21
N GLY A 921 -4.78 -29.67 7.02
CA GLY A 921 -5.86 -28.73 6.73
C GLY A 921 -5.46 -27.63 5.77
N ASP A 922 -6.23 -26.54 5.81
CA ASP A 922 -6.02 -25.34 5.00
C ASP A 922 -4.80 -24.56 5.50
N ALA A 923 -3.83 -24.34 4.60
CA ALA A 923 -2.58 -23.67 4.94
C ALA A 923 -2.77 -22.21 5.37
N ALA A 924 -3.78 -21.49 4.87
CA ALA A 924 -4.01 -20.09 5.25
C ALA A 924 -4.55 -20.00 6.70
N VAL A 925 -5.41 -20.93 7.12
CA VAL A 925 -5.83 -21.06 8.52
C VAL A 925 -4.63 -21.32 9.43
N ILE A 926 -3.80 -22.30 9.08
CA ILE A 926 -2.60 -22.66 9.86
C ILE A 926 -1.62 -21.47 9.93
N ALA A 927 -1.42 -20.75 8.82
CA ALA A 927 -0.56 -19.58 8.76
C ALA A 927 -1.08 -18.42 9.63
N ALA A 928 -2.39 -18.17 9.61
CA ALA A 928 -3.00 -17.16 10.45
C ALA A 928 -2.92 -17.50 11.95
N GLU A 929 -3.13 -18.76 12.34
CA GLU A 929 -2.94 -19.26 13.70
C GLU A 929 -1.46 -19.21 14.15
N THR A 930 -0.54 -19.38 13.20
CA THR A 930 0.91 -19.24 13.43
C THR A 930 1.29 -17.78 13.66
N ALA A 931 0.67 -16.84 12.95
CA ALA A 931 0.92 -15.40 13.11
C ALA A 931 0.27 -14.80 14.37
N ALA A 932 -0.86 -15.34 14.81
CA ALA A 932 -1.67 -14.78 15.89
C ALA A 932 -0.90 -14.35 17.17
N PRO A 933 0.01 -15.15 17.76
CA PRO A 933 0.75 -14.70 18.95
C PRO A 933 1.76 -13.57 18.67
N LEU A 934 2.21 -13.39 17.42
CA LEU A 934 3.16 -12.34 17.05
C LEU A 934 2.49 -10.97 16.86
N VAL A 935 1.28 -10.97 16.27
CA VAL A 935 0.58 -9.75 15.83
C VAL A 935 -0.74 -9.51 16.54
N GLN A 936 -1.22 -10.44 17.35
CA GLN A 936 -2.42 -10.27 18.19
C GLN A 936 -2.19 -10.99 19.53
N PRO A 937 -1.20 -10.58 20.34
CA PRO A 937 -0.90 -11.23 21.61
C PRO A 937 -2.08 -11.08 22.58
N PHE A 938 -2.20 -12.01 23.54
CA PHE A 938 -3.16 -11.83 24.62
C PHE A 938 -2.87 -10.54 25.39
N ARG A 939 -3.95 -9.83 25.76
CA ARG A 939 -3.85 -8.64 26.60
C ARG A 939 -4.07 -9.03 28.05
N THR A 940 -3.32 -8.41 28.96
CA THR A 940 -3.35 -8.77 30.38
C THR A 940 -3.80 -7.59 31.21
N VAL A 941 -4.78 -7.81 32.10
CA VAL A 941 -5.25 -6.83 33.06
C VAL A 941 -4.94 -7.37 34.46
N LEU A 942 -4.01 -6.72 35.17
CA LEU A 942 -3.63 -7.09 36.52
C LEU A 942 -4.48 -6.32 37.53
N VAL A 943 -5.11 -7.05 38.45
CA VAL A 943 -6.02 -6.50 39.46
C VAL A 943 -5.54 -6.90 40.85
N GLY A 944 -5.51 -5.93 41.77
CA GLY A 944 -5.17 -6.13 43.18
C GLY A 944 -6.35 -5.89 44.12
N PRO A 945 -6.30 -6.37 45.37
CA PRO A 945 -7.41 -6.26 46.32
C PRO A 945 -7.74 -4.81 46.73
N GLY A 946 -6.79 -3.88 46.63
CA GLY A 946 -6.96 -2.48 47.05
C GLY A 946 -7.64 -1.55 46.03
N LEU A 947 -7.91 -2.01 44.81
CA LEU A 947 -8.69 -1.27 43.79
C LEU A 947 -10.21 -1.46 43.95
N GLN A 948 -10.64 -2.21 44.97
CA GLN A 948 -12.04 -2.34 45.33
C GLN A 948 -12.54 -1.00 45.87
N GLY A 949 -13.33 -0.27 45.08
CA GLY A 949 -14.00 0.94 45.55
C GLY A 949 -14.79 0.68 46.83
N ASP A 950 -14.82 1.68 47.73
CA ASP A 950 -15.57 1.61 48.99
C ASP A 950 -16.99 1.09 48.74
N ALA A 951 -17.39 0.12 49.58
CA ALA A 951 -18.66 -0.60 49.54
C ALA A 951 -19.86 0.28 49.14
N GLY A 952 -20.26 0.23 47.87
CA GLY A 952 -21.39 0.99 47.36
C GLY A 952 -21.72 0.74 45.88
N THR A 953 -20.71 0.58 45.03
CA THR A 953 -20.90 0.12 43.64
C THR A 953 -20.50 -1.34 43.57
N SER A 954 -21.47 -2.21 43.31
CA SER A 954 -21.24 -3.64 43.07
C SER A 954 -20.32 -3.81 41.86
N GLY A 955 -19.01 -3.89 42.09
CA GLY A 955 -18.12 -4.55 41.14
C GLY A 955 -18.72 -5.92 40.89
N LEU A 956 -19.01 -6.23 39.63
CA LEU A 956 -19.50 -7.56 39.28
C LEU A 956 -18.46 -8.56 39.80
N GLU A 957 -18.90 -9.64 40.46
CA GLU A 957 -18.07 -10.86 40.49
C GLU A 957 -17.97 -11.33 39.04
N ALA A 958 -17.03 -10.74 38.30
CA ALA A 958 -16.81 -11.10 36.92
C ALA A 958 -16.49 -12.60 36.88
N PRO A 959 -17.18 -13.38 36.03
CA PRO A 959 -16.95 -14.80 35.99
C PRO A 959 -15.48 -15.04 35.64
N ALA A 960 -14.91 -16.11 36.18
CA ALA A 960 -13.53 -16.49 35.92
C ALA A 960 -13.27 -16.75 34.43
N SER A 961 -14.30 -16.92 33.61
CA SER A 961 -14.20 -16.84 32.16
C SER A 961 -15.49 -16.33 31.52
N ALA A 962 -15.35 -15.56 30.44
CA ALA A 962 -16.46 -15.12 29.61
C ALA A 962 -16.07 -15.08 28.13
N SER A 963 -17.06 -15.19 27.25
CA SER A 963 -16.95 -14.93 25.81
C SER A 963 -18.06 -13.99 25.39
N LEU A 964 -17.72 -12.93 24.66
CA LEU A 964 -18.70 -11.92 24.22
C LEU A 964 -19.12 -12.15 22.78
N LEU A 965 -18.19 -12.48 21.89
CA LEU A 965 -18.45 -12.70 20.48
C LEU A 965 -17.60 -13.87 19.96
N ALA A 966 -18.15 -14.70 19.08
CA ALA A 966 -17.39 -15.80 18.45
C ALA A 966 -17.68 -15.89 16.95
N VAL A 967 -16.63 -16.20 16.18
CA VAL A 967 -16.70 -16.56 14.76
C VAL A 967 -16.53 -18.08 14.67
N GLU A 968 -17.54 -18.79 14.16
CA GLU A 968 -17.54 -20.27 14.24
C GLU A 968 -16.66 -20.97 13.20
N ASP A 969 -16.42 -20.36 12.03
CA ASP A 969 -15.56 -20.94 10.98
C ASP A 969 -14.12 -20.38 11.07
N PRO A 970 -13.09 -21.23 11.18
CA PRO A 970 -11.70 -20.79 11.30
C PRO A 970 -11.14 -20.14 10.02
N ARG A 971 -11.81 -20.30 8.88
CA ARG A 971 -11.45 -19.61 7.63
C ARG A 971 -11.91 -18.15 7.59
N VAL A 972 -12.55 -17.66 8.65
CA VAL A 972 -12.93 -16.25 8.79
C VAL A 972 -12.28 -15.70 10.04
N ARG A 973 -11.54 -14.59 9.92
CA ARG A 973 -10.89 -13.93 11.05
C ARG A 973 -11.61 -12.66 11.45
N LEU A 974 -11.69 -12.43 12.76
CA LEU A 974 -12.02 -11.13 13.32
C LEU A 974 -10.81 -10.21 13.18
N VAL A 975 -10.97 -9.10 12.46
CA VAL A 975 -9.95 -8.04 12.36
C VAL A 975 -10.02 -7.15 13.61
N GLY A 976 -11.23 -6.83 14.06
CA GLY A 976 -11.47 -6.07 15.28
C GLY A 976 -12.93 -5.73 15.48
N LEU A 977 -13.24 -5.20 16.66
CA LEU A 977 -14.53 -4.61 16.98
C LEU A 977 -14.38 -3.11 17.18
N ARG A 978 -15.36 -2.34 16.72
CA ARG A 978 -15.38 -0.88 16.92
C ARG A 978 -16.76 -0.42 17.35
N SER A 979 -16.83 0.30 18.46
CA SER A 979 -18.05 0.99 18.89
C SER A 979 -18.37 2.14 17.92
N GLU A 980 -19.63 2.26 17.52
CA GLU A 980 -20.15 3.33 16.67
C GLU A 980 -21.25 4.05 17.45
N GLY A 981 -20.89 5.11 18.18
CA GLY A 981 -21.78 5.71 19.17
C GLY A 981 -21.93 4.82 20.42
N THR A 982 -23.02 5.02 21.16
CA THR A 982 -23.24 4.36 22.47
C THR A 982 -24.00 3.05 22.37
N ASP A 983 -24.70 2.79 21.27
CA ASP A 983 -25.66 1.69 21.10
C ASP A 983 -25.38 0.80 19.89
N ALA A 984 -24.26 1.00 19.18
CA ALA A 984 -23.92 0.19 18.01
C ALA A 984 -22.46 -0.29 18.00
N LEU A 985 -22.26 -1.46 17.40
CA LEU A 985 -20.98 -2.13 17.30
C LEU A 985 -20.75 -2.65 15.88
N VAL A 986 -19.61 -2.30 15.29
CA VAL A 986 -19.16 -2.82 14.00
C VAL A 986 -18.23 -4.01 14.23
N VAL A 987 -18.60 -5.16 13.69
CA VAL A 987 -17.78 -6.39 13.64
C VAL A 987 -17.08 -6.47 12.29
N ARG A 988 -15.74 -6.44 12.26
CA ARG A 988 -14.95 -6.45 11.02
C ARG A 988 -14.32 -7.82 10.77
N LEU A 989 -14.60 -8.43 9.62
CA LEU A 989 -14.24 -9.80 9.30
C LEU A 989 -13.47 -9.89 7.98
N VAL A 990 -12.43 -10.73 7.94
CA VAL A 990 -11.71 -11.06 6.71
C VAL A 990 -11.79 -12.57 6.45
N GLY A 991 -12.03 -12.95 5.19
CA GLY A 991 -12.01 -14.34 4.74
C GLY A 991 -10.59 -14.80 4.40
N LEU A 992 -10.32 -16.09 4.59
CA LEU A 992 -9.06 -16.74 4.20
C LEU A 992 -9.24 -17.70 3.01
N ASP A 993 -10.48 -18.12 2.74
CA ASP A 993 -10.83 -19.03 1.64
C ASP A 993 -11.13 -18.24 0.36
N PRO A 994 -10.39 -18.44 -0.74
CA PRO A 994 -10.65 -17.77 -2.02
C PRO A 994 -12.05 -18.03 -2.59
N ALA A 995 -12.72 -19.11 -2.21
CA ALA A 995 -14.08 -19.43 -2.66
C ALA A 995 -15.18 -18.71 -1.84
N GLY A 996 -14.82 -18.09 -0.72
CA GLY A 996 -15.74 -17.46 0.22
C GLY A 996 -16.35 -18.47 1.19
N VAL A 997 -16.85 -17.97 2.32
CA VAL A 997 -17.33 -18.79 3.43
C VAL A 997 -18.60 -18.19 4.01
N ARG A 998 -19.62 -19.04 4.18
CA ARG A 998 -20.76 -18.72 5.03
C ARG A 998 -20.47 -19.15 6.46
N THR A 999 -20.34 -18.19 7.36
CA THR A 999 -20.04 -18.43 8.78
C THR A 999 -21.19 -18.01 9.68
N THR A 1000 -21.13 -18.42 10.94
CA THR A 1000 -22.05 -17.98 12.00
C THR A 1000 -21.28 -17.15 13.01
N LEU A 1001 -21.83 -15.99 13.36
CA LEU A 1001 -21.40 -15.23 14.52
C LEU A 1001 -22.28 -15.56 15.71
N ARG A 1002 -21.67 -15.89 16.84
CA ARG A 1002 -22.35 -15.87 18.14
C ARG A 1002 -22.26 -14.45 18.70
N LEU A 1003 -23.41 -13.86 18.96
CA LEU A 1003 -23.55 -12.46 19.34
C LEU A 1003 -23.46 -12.28 20.87
N PRO A 1004 -23.04 -11.10 21.34
CA PRO A 1004 -23.13 -10.76 22.74
C PRO A 1004 -24.60 -10.66 23.20
N PRO A 1005 -24.89 -10.91 24.49
CA PRO A 1005 -26.22 -10.64 25.05
C PRO A 1005 -26.60 -9.16 24.88
N GLY A 1006 -27.88 -8.88 24.64
CA GLY A 1006 -28.39 -7.50 24.48
C GLY A 1006 -28.42 -6.99 23.04
N VAL A 1007 -27.95 -7.76 22.06
CA VAL A 1007 -28.13 -7.41 20.64
C VAL A 1007 -29.60 -7.52 20.25
N VAL A 1008 -30.18 -6.42 19.77
CA VAL A 1008 -31.57 -6.32 19.32
C VAL A 1008 -31.69 -6.57 17.82
N THR A 1009 -30.78 -5.98 17.04
CA THR A 1009 -30.75 -6.10 15.57
C THR A 1009 -29.34 -6.30 15.04
N ALA A 1010 -29.25 -6.95 13.89
CA ALA A 1010 -28.01 -7.08 13.12
C ALA A 1010 -28.29 -6.73 11.65
N SER A 1011 -27.32 -6.15 10.97
CA SER A 1011 -27.33 -5.94 9.51
C SER A 1011 -25.94 -6.16 8.94
N THR A 1012 -25.84 -6.41 7.63
CA THR A 1012 -24.56 -6.20 6.94
C THR A 1012 -24.16 -4.73 7.09
N ALA A 1013 -22.87 -4.45 6.89
CA ALA A 1013 -22.37 -3.09 6.95
C ALA A 1013 -21.16 -2.89 6.04
N SER A 1014 -20.85 -1.62 5.71
CA SER A 1014 -19.51 -1.26 5.30
C SER A 1014 -18.53 -1.44 6.47
N TYR A 1015 -17.25 -1.58 6.18
CA TYR A 1015 -16.18 -1.66 7.20
C TYR A 1015 -16.11 -0.43 8.09
N LEU A 1016 -16.60 0.71 7.59
CA LEU A 1016 -16.71 1.94 8.36
C LEU A 1016 -18.00 2.02 9.19
N GLY A 1017 -18.95 1.10 9.03
CA GLY A 1017 -20.17 1.02 9.84
C GLY A 1017 -21.44 1.55 9.16
N ASP A 1018 -21.43 1.78 7.84
CA ASP A 1018 -22.65 2.16 7.12
C ASP A 1018 -23.60 0.96 7.03
N PRO A 1019 -24.87 1.07 7.48
CA PRO A 1019 -25.77 -0.06 7.55
C PRO A 1019 -26.21 -0.55 6.16
N GLY A 1020 -26.25 -1.86 6.00
CA GLY A 1020 -26.73 -2.57 4.81
C GLY A 1020 -28.03 -3.34 5.06
N GLU A 1021 -28.10 -4.56 4.53
CA GLU A 1021 -29.29 -5.41 4.61
C GLU A 1021 -29.48 -6.02 6.00
N PRO A 1022 -30.71 -6.07 6.54
CA PRO A 1022 -30.99 -6.72 7.82
C PRO A 1022 -30.61 -8.20 7.81
N LEU A 1023 -29.98 -8.64 8.89
CA LEU A 1023 -29.63 -10.04 9.11
C LEU A 1023 -30.48 -10.64 10.23
N PRO A 1024 -31.09 -11.82 10.04
CA PRO A 1024 -31.94 -12.43 11.05
C PRO A 1024 -31.10 -12.89 12.25
N VAL A 1025 -31.45 -12.39 13.44
CA VAL A 1025 -30.90 -12.87 14.71
C VAL A 1025 -31.77 -14.01 15.22
N THR A 1026 -31.20 -15.21 15.33
CA THR A 1026 -31.89 -16.40 15.86
C THR A 1026 -31.05 -17.01 16.97
N ASP A 1027 -31.62 -17.15 18.17
CA ASP A 1027 -30.93 -17.72 19.35
C ASP A 1027 -29.55 -17.09 19.63
N GLY A 1028 -29.46 -15.76 19.51
CA GLY A 1028 -28.21 -15.01 19.72
C GLY A 1028 -27.14 -15.28 18.64
N ARG A 1029 -27.55 -15.73 17.45
CA ARG A 1029 -26.66 -16.02 16.34
C ARG A 1029 -27.11 -15.29 15.09
N VAL A 1030 -26.14 -14.96 14.24
CA VAL A 1030 -26.39 -14.41 12.90
C VAL A 1030 -25.50 -15.12 11.88
N ARG A 1031 -26.04 -15.39 10.70
CA ARG A 1031 -25.27 -15.95 9.57
C ARG A 1031 -24.75 -14.82 8.70
N VAL A 1032 -23.49 -14.93 8.31
CA VAL A 1032 -22.79 -13.92 7.52
C VAL A 1032 -22.11 -14.62 6.36
N ASP A 1033 -22.31 -14.08 5.17
CA ASP A 1033 -21.58 -14.51 3.97
C ASP A 1033 -20.33 -13.63 3.86
N VAL A 1034 -19.16 -14.26 3.97
CA VAL A 1034 -17.85 -13.60 3.84
C VAL A 1034 -17.30 -13.94 2.45
N PRO A 1035 -17.04 -12.94 1.60
CA PRO A 1035 -16.63 -13.16 0.22
C PRO A 1035 -15.20 -13.72 0.11
N GLY A 1036 -14.85 -14.21 -1.08
CA GLY A 1036 -13.64 -15.00 -1.35
C GLY A 1036 -12.34 -14.27 -1.01
N ALA A 1037 -11.70 -14.69 0.09
CA ALA A 1037 -10.56 -14.01 0.71
C ALA A 1037 -10.74 -12.50 0.96
N GLY A 1038 -11.98 -11.99 0.91
CA GLY A 1038 -12.28 -10.56 0.98
C GLY A 1038 -12.73 -10.11 2.37
N THR A 1039 -13.22 -8.87 2.43
CA THR A 1039 -13.68 -8.23 3.66
C THR A 1039 -15.21 -8.26 3.80
N ALA A 1040 -15.72 -8.43 5.01
CA ALA A 1040 -17.13 -8.28 5.37
C ALA A 1040 -17.31 -7.60 6.74
N ALA A 1041 -18.39 -6.83 6.91
CA ALA A 1041 -18.71 -6.24 8.21
C ALA A 1041 -20.19 -6.44 8.59
N VAL A 1042 -20.43 -6.48 9.90
CA VAL A 1042 -21.76 -6.58 10.50
C VAL A 1042 -21.94 -5.45 11.50
N LEU A 1043 -23.03 -4.70 11.38
CA LEU A 1043 -23.45 -3.72 12.38
C LEU A 1043 -24.43 -4.39 13.33
N LEU A 1044 -24.12 -4.35 14.63
CA LEU A 1044 -24.97 -4.83 15.71
C LEU A 1044 -25.52 -3.62 16.46
N THR A 1045 -26.82 -3.62 16.75
CA THR A 1045 -27.46 -2.63 17.63
C THR A 1045 -27.75 -3.27 18.97
N LEU A 1046 -27.28 -2.63 20.03
CA LEU A 1046 -27.47 -3.00 21.43
C LEU A 1046 -28.74 -2.33 21.96
N GLY A 1047 -29.42 -2.94 22.93
CA GLY A 1047 -30.67 -2.40 23.50
C GLY A 1047 -30.79 -2.53 25.00
#